data_AF-A0AAW3A2X6-F1
#
_entry.id   AF-A0AAW3A2X6-F1
#
_cell.length_a   1.000
_cell.length_b   1.000
_cell.length_c   1.000
_cell.angle_alpha   90.00
_cell.angle_beta   90.00
_cell.angle_gamma   90.00
#
_symmetry.space_group_name_H-M   'P 1'
#
loop_
_entity.id
_entity.type
_entity.pdbx_description
1 polymer ?
#
loop_
_entity_poly.entity_id
_entity_poly.type
_entity_poly.pdbx_seq_one_letter_code
_entity_poly.pdbx_strand_id
1 'polypeptide(L)'
;MPSYTPYVAHTKRVTARLRARMHNQSFGNALLASAAVERSDLSKVADMRLGELVALRADHQRTFDPLFKQKALNLLQTLPLKAAAEDPHFSYTMGALRVCGYFSAAQSPATFNLLNHATRHTFLLDAFSIYQLFLSLEDMRHPQTAEILSIVLPRVTEVATDCTEGEARLILDVYFKHKLLTVELSERLVGVIIGSVNDLRGRDLISAVAVVPSMGTEKVARRFLEAATPRLCRTLRETTEHAQLYRVTYLQPADGGDASSAAAWLMLRQDTDDELPPNPDRETPTEKTLRRRKEESWRAFLITQIYDGLNLHRELQKSIAWLCWAPRPLLNELVRCALLWSEPVLGGSPGQSLVVLKGESTDVTASSCAVAADGELATGAEEREKYARDLPQLRRRSLCHCLKMLHFTSYRHLPALRLLSARIAATKDVMGIASPLVLARELSQAVEAIAFFYATDCAPAVTAIIDDILEHIESSMNAPALLNRFRALSIEEVKLAERVVLRVLLSCARLLSTHIAEKAEKSTLETAPAQEEAMRAILTQATTLAMSPITRAYLAMGLRLIHVREVQREGDTIQVQNFVGTMHVFYATTVILTVAAQAGAAPAALDMAAHDILRANLRQLLPWAQTMSSMRVGEMPEEAAVEMAKALVLLKKYPEIMDTPTGTMTQGGGKKEER
;
A
#
# COMPACT_ATOMS: atom_id res chain seq x y z
N MET A 1 -34.59 1.55 -13.90
CA MET A 1 -34.56 1.89 -12.46
C MET A 1 -35.73 1.22 -11.75
N PRO A 2 -35.59 0.02 -11.16
CA PRO A 2 -36.57 -0.48 -10.21
C PRO A 2 -36.16 -0.03 -8.80
N SER A 3 -37.11 0.60 -8.10
CA SER A 3 -36.99 1.14 -6.75
C SER A 3 -36.60 0.05 -5.74
N TYR A 4 -35.40 0.20 -5.18
CA TYR A 4 -34.87 -0.64 -4.10
C TYR A 4 -35.56 -0.24 -2.79
N THR A 5 -36.77 -0.76 -2.54
CA THR A 5 -37.47 -0.48 -1.28
C THR A 5 -36.78 -1.20 -0.12
N PRO A 6 -36.67 -0.59 1.07
CA PRO A 6 -36.12 -1.23 2.28
C PRO A 6 -36.83 -2.55 2.63
N TYR A 7 -38.05 -2.75 2.13
CA TYR A 7 -38.81 -4.00 2.22
C TYR A 7 -38.16 -5.17 1.46
N VAL A 8 -37.54 -4.95 0.29
CA VAL A 8 -36.85 -6.01 -0.47
C VAL A 8 -35.55 -6.43 0.23
N ALA A 9 -34.82 -5.48 0.82
CA ALA A 9 -33.64 -5.77 1.64
C ALA A 9 -34.03 -6.49 2.94
N HIS A 10 -35.14 -6.10 3.57
CA HIS A 10 -35.68 -6.77 4.75
C HIS A 10 -36.13 -8.20 4.44
N THR A 11 -36.88 -8.43 3.36
CA THR A 11 -37.31 -9.77 2.93
C THR A 11 -36.14 -10.64 2.51
N LYS A 12 -35.09 -10.10 1.89
CA LYS A 12 -33.84 -10.85 1.63
C LYS A 12 -33.09 -11.21 2.91
N ARG A 13 -33.03 -10.31 3.90
CA ARG A 13 -32.46 -10.63 5.23
C ARG A 13 -33.30 -11.62 6.01
N VAL A 14 -34.62 -11.54 5.92
CA VAL A 14 -35.55 -12.50 6.53
C VAL A 14 -35.42 -13.84 5.85
N THR A 15 -35.27 -13.91 4.52
CA THR A 15 -35.04 -15.16 3.78
C THR A 15 -33.62 -15.72 4.00
N ALA A 16 -32.59 -14.90 4.16
CA ALA A 16 -31.24 -15.35 4.55
C ALA A 16 -31.22 -15.85 6.00
N ARG A 17 -31.89 -15.16 6.93
CA ARG A 17 -32.09 -15.63 8.31
C ARG A 17 -33.00 -16.85 8.39
N LEU A 18 -34.02 -16.95 7.52
CA LEU A 18 -34.85 -18.14 7.39
C LEU A 18 -34.07 -19.28 6.77
N ARG A 19 -33.18 -19.05 5.81
CA ARG A 19 -32.27 -20.08 5.28
C ARG A 19 -31.27 -20.51 6.34
N ALA A 20 -30.65 -19.60 7.08
CA ALA A 20 -29.77 -19.93 8.20
C ALA A 20 -30.52 -20.65 9.33
N ARG A 21 -31.77 -20.27 9.61
CA ARG A 21 -32.64 -20.96 10.58
C ARG A 21 -33.15 -22.30 10.05
N MET A 22 -33.47 -22.41 8.77
CA MET A 22 -33.85 -23.67 8.12
C MET A 22 -32.64 -24.59 7.99
N HIS A 23 -31.43 -24.06 7.82
CA HIS A 23 -30.18 -24.81 7.87
C HIS A 23 -29.89 -25.26 9.30
N ASN A 24 -30.11 -24.42 10.31
CA ASN A 24 -30.01 -24.79 11.72
C ASN A 24 -31.14 -25.73 12.17
N GLN A 25 -32.33 -25.64 11.58
CA GLN A 25 -33.45 -26.55 11.85
C GLN A 25 -33.32 -27.85 11.06
N SER A 26 -32.78 -27.85 9.85
CA SER A 26 -32.43 -29.06 9.10
C SER A 26 -31.23 -29.75 9.74
N PHE A 27 -30.25 -28.98 10.25
CA PHE A 27 -29.15 -29.47 11.07
C PHE A 27 -29.64 -29.97 12.43
N GLY A 28 -30.59 -29.28 13.07
CA GLY A 28 -31.23 -29.72 14.30
C GLY A 28 -32.06 -30.99 14.09
N ASN A 29 -32.78 -31.10 12.98
CA ASN A 29 -33.53 -32.29 12.59
C ASN A 29 -32.61 -33.42 12.14
N ALA A 30 -31.46 -33.13 11.51
CA ALA A 30 -30.43 -34.10 11.16
C ALA A 30 -29.65 -34.59 12.39
N LEU A 31 -29.40 -33.72 13.38
CA LEU A 31 -28.86 -34.08 14.69
C LEU A 31 -29.84 -34.90 15.52
N LEU A 32 -31.13 -34.56 15.48
CA LEU A 32 -32.18 -35.36 16.10
C LEU A 32 -32.35 -36.71 15.39
N ALA A 33 -32.21 -36.74 14.06
CA ALA A 33 -32.18 -37.98 13.27
C ALA A 33 -30.90 -38.80 13.52
N SER A 34 -29.74 -38.17 13.73
CA SER A 34 -28.48 -38.86 14.10
C SER A 34 -28.43 -39.29 15.57
N ALA A 35 -29.23 -38.65 16.43
CA ALA A 35 -29.50 -39.11 17.78
C ALA A 35 -30.46 -40.33 17.81
N ALA A 36 -31.27 -40.51 16.76
CA ALA A 36 -32.15 -41.68 16.60
C ALA A 36 -31.44 -42.90 15.97
N VAL A 37 -30.22 -42.74 15.44
CA VAL A 37 -29.38 -43.88 15.01
C VAL A 37 -28.79 -44.57 16.25
N GLU A 38 -28.96 -45.89 16.37
CA GLU A 38 -28.34 -46.69 17.43
C GLU A 38 -26.81 -46.51 17.39
N ARG A 39 -26.28 -45.69 18.32
CA ARG A 39 -24.86 -45.42 18.41
C ARG A 39 -24.14 -46.63 18.99
N SER A 40 -23.11 -47.10 18.27
CA SER A 40 -22.23 -48.16 18.79
C SER A 40 -21.57 -47.71 20.10
N ASP A 41 -21.22 -48.69 20.95
CA ASP A 41 -20.52 -48.41 22.21
C ASP A 41 -19.18 -47.71 21.97
N LEU A 42 -18.52 -47.98 20.84
CA LEU A 42 -17.30 -47.31 20.42
C LEU A 42 -17.55 -45.82 20.08
N SER A 43 -18.69 -45.49 19.47
CA SER A 43 -19.12 -44.10 19.23
C SER A 43 -19.30 -43.31 20.53
N LYS A 44 -19.90 -43.95 21.55
CA LYS A 44 -20.12 -43.33 22.87
C LYS A 44 -18.79 -43.06 23.58
N VAL A 45 -17.86 -44.02 23.52
CA VAL A 45 -16.51 -43.86 24.07
C VAL A 45 -15.75 -42.74 23.34
N ALA A 46 -15.88 -42.65 22.01
CA ALA A 46 -15.30 -41.57 21.22
C ALA A 46 -15.80 -40.19 21.68
N ASP A 47 -17.12 -40.01 21.78
CA ASP A 47 -17.72 -38.74 22.25
C ASP A 47 -17.25 -38.36 23.66
N MET A 48 -17.17 -39.33 24.57
CA MET A 48 -16.67 -39.13 25.93
C MET A 48 -15.21 -38.66 25.93
N ARG A 49 -14.33 -39.34 25.16
CA ARG A 49 -12.91 -38.99 25.06
C ARG A 49 -12.68 -37.62 24.40
N LEU A 50 -13.47 -37.27 23.38
CA LEU A 50 -13.42 -35.93 22.81
C LEU A 50 -13.90 -34.87 23.81
N GLY A 51 -14.94 -35.17 24.59
CA GLY A 51 -15.41 -34.31 25.68
C GLY A 51 -14.32 -34.03 26.73
N GLU A 52 -13.61 -35.07 27.17
CA GLU A 52 -12.46 -34.95 28.07
C GLU A 52 -11.35 -34.07 27.47
N LEU A 53 -11.03 -34.26 26.20
CA LEU A 53 -10.03 -33.47 25.48
C LEU A 53 -10.41 -31.99 25.34
N VAL A 54 -11.69 -31.70 25.09
CA VAL A 54 -12.20 -30.31 25.02
C VAL A 54 -12.16 -29.65 26.41
N ALA A 55 -12.48 -30.40 27.48
CA ALA A 55 -12.36 -29.90 28.85
C ALA A 55 -10.90 -29.58 29.20
N LEU A 56 -9.96 -30.49 28.89
CA LEU A 56 -8.53 -30.26 29.09
C LEU A 56 -8.02 -29.04 28.31
N ARG A 57 -8.52 -28.80 27.09
CA ARG A 57 -8.21 -27.59 26.34
C ARG A 57 -8.71 -26.34 27.07
N ALA A 58 -9.94 -26.33 27.56
CA ALA A 58 -10.51 -25.19 28.27
C ALA A 58 -9.75 -24.89 29.57
N ASP A 59 -9.36 -25.93 30.31
CA ASP A 59 -8.58 -25.78 31.55
C ASP A 59 -7.16 -25.29 31.27
N HIS A 60 -6.51 -25.82 30.24
CA HIS A 60 -5.20 -25.34 29.80
C HIS A 60 -5.25 -23.89 29.31
N GLN A 61 -6.32 -23.45 28.64
CA GLN A 61 -6.49 -22.04 28.22
C GLN A 61 -6.60 -21.08 29.42
N ARG A 62 -7.12 -21.55 30.57
CA ARG A 62 -7.26 -20.75 31.79
C ARG A 62 -5.99 -20.72 32.63
N THR A 63 -5.30 -21.84 32.72
CA THR A 63 -4.21 -22.07 33.70
C THR A 63 -2.82 -22.09 33.07
N PHE A 64 -2.71 -22.35 31.77
CA PHE A 64 -1.46 -22.58 31.03
C PHE A 64 -0.54 -23.66 31.64
N ASP A 65 -1.11 -24.60 32.41
CA ASP A 65 -0.35 -25.65 33.08
C ASP A 65 0.07 -26.76 32.08
N PRO A 66 1.38 -27.05 31.94
CA PRO A 66 1.88 -28.06 31.03
C PRO A 66 1.38 -29.49 31.32
N LEU A 67 0.90 -29.79 32.54
CA LEU A 67 0.35 -31.11 32.88
C LEU A 67 -0.91 -31.44 32.07
N PHE A 68 -1.76 -30.46 31.79
CA PHE A 68 -2.95 -30.67 30.95
C PHE A 68 -2.57 -31.00 29.51
N LYS A 69 -1.49 -30.40 29.00
CA LYS A 69 -0.94 -30.74 27.67
C LYS A 69 -0.45 -32.18 27.64
N GLN A 70 0.28 -32.65 28.65
CA GLN A 70 0.75 -34.04 28.72
C GLN A 70 -0.42 -35.04 28.77
N LYS A 71 -1.43 -34.77 29.62
CA LYS A 71 -2.64 -35.61 29.70
C LYS A 71 -3.39 -35.65 28.37
N ALA A 72 -3.55 -34.50 27.70
CA ALA A 72 -4.20 -34.43 26.39
C ALA A 72 -3.43 -35.22 25.32
N LEU A 73 -2.10 -35.12 25.29
CA LEU A 73 -1.28 -35.89 24.34
C LEU A 73 -1.40 -37.40 24.56
N ASN A 74 -1.46 -37.87 25.81
CA ASN A 74 -1.68 -39.28 26.12
C ASN A 74 -3.08 -39.75 25.69
N LEU A 75 -4.11 -38.95 25.96
CA LEU A 75 -5.48 -39.26 25.53
C LEU A 75 -5.61 -39.32 24.01
N LEU A 76 -4.96 -38.38 23.30
CA LEU A 76 -4.94 -38.34 21.84
C LEU A 76 -4.40 -39.64 21.23
N GLN A 77 -3.38 -40.29 21.82
CA GLN A 77 -2.85 -41.56 21.32
C GLN A 77 -3.90 -42.69 21.27
N THR A 78 -4.92 -42.62 22.12
CA THR A 78 -5.97 -43.62 22.26
C THR A 78 -7.32 -43.19 21.68
N LEU A 79 -7.34 -42.07 20.94
CA LEU A 79 -8.58 -41.51 20.45
C LEU A 79 -9.24 -42.45 19.41
N PRO A 80 -10.48 -42.94 19.64
CA PRO A 80 -11.15 -43.82 18.69
C PRO A 80 -11.56 -43.07 17.43
N LEU A 81 -11.57 -43.73 16.28
CA LEU A 81 -12.21 -43.19 15.07
C LEU A 81 -13.69 -43.57 15.06
N LYS A 82 -14.55 -42.62 14.70
CA LYS A 82 -15.95 -42.93 14.39
C LYS A 82 -16.07 -43.42 12.95
N ALA A 83 -17.04 -44.30 12.71
CA ALA A 83 -17.40 -44.66 11.34
C ALA A 83 -18.09 -43.47 10.65
N ALA A 84 -17.91 -43.34 9.34
CA ALA A 84 -18.52 -42.24 8.57
C ALA A 84 -20.07 -42.23 8.64
N ALA A 85 -20.71 -43.39 8.87
CA ALA A 85 -22.15 -43.49 9.08
C ALA A 85 -22.61 -42.91 10.44
N GLU A 86 -21.73 -42.89 11.44
CA GLU A 86 -22.01 -42.38 12.79
C GLU A 86 -21.63 -40.89 12.95
N ASP A 87 -20.81 -40.35 12.05
CA ASP A 87 -20.43 -38.93 11.98
C ASP A 87 -20.51 -38.40 10.53
N PRO A 88 -21.72 -38.30 9.94
CA PRO A 88 -21.89 -37.93 8.54
C PRO A 88 -21.42 -36.51 8.20
N HIS A 89 -21.33 -35.63 9.20
CA HIS A 89 -20.89 -34.23 9.07
C HIS A 89 -19.46 -34.00 9.61
N PHE A 90 -18.71 -35.07 9.91
CA PHE A 90 -17.34 -34.98 10.43
C PHE A 90 -17.19 -34.09 11.68
N SER A 91 -18.25 -33.92 12.46
CA SER A 91 -18.29 -33.04 13.63
C SER A 91 -17.30 -33.47 14.70
N TYR A 92 -17.21 -34.79 14.94
CA TYR A 92 -16.26 -35.41 15.83
C TYR A 92 -14.84 -35.27 15.27
N THR A 93 -14.68 -35.62 13.99
CA THR A 93 -13.37 -35.60 13.33
C THR A 93 -12.75 -34.20 13.34
N MET A 94 -13.51 -33.17 12.96
CA MET A 94 -13.06 -31.77 12.95
C MET A 94 -12.87 -31.21 14.37
N GLY A 95 -13.68 -31.64 15.34
CA GLY A 95 -13.49 -31.31 16.75
C GLY A 95 -12.16 -31.83 17.27
N ALA A 96 -11.84 -33.09 16.98
CA ALA A 96 -10.59 -33.74 17.37
C ALA A 96 -9.36 -33.09 16.70
N LEU A 97 -9.44 -32.77 15.40
CA LEU A 97 -8.36 -32.08 14.68
C LEU A 97 -8.05 -30.70 15.26
N ARG A 98 -9.08 -29.93 15.67
CA ARG A 98 -8.87 -28.63 16.35
C ARG A 98 -8.17 -28.77 17.69
N VAL A 99 -8.45 -29.83 18.45
CA VAL A 99 -7.71 -30.11 19.69
C VAL A 99 -6.27 -30.51 19.40
N CYS A 100 -6.04 -31.31 18.35
CA CYS A 100 -4.68 -31.64 17.89
C CYS A 100 -3.89 -30.38 17.52
N GLY A 101 -4.51 -29.43 16.81
CA GLY A 101 -3.91 -28.13 16.49
C GLY A 101 -3.55 -27.31 17.72
N TYR A 102 -4.48 -27.20 18.68
CA TYR A 102 -4.26 -26.45 19.92
C TYR A 102 -3.05 -26.96 20.72
N PHE A 103 -2.89 -28.28 20.87
CA PHE A 103 -1.76 -28.87 21.60
C PHE A 103 -0.51 -29.09 20.74
N SER A 104 -0.52 -28.65 19.48
CA SER A 104 0.56 -28.84 18.50
C SER A 104 0.93 -30.31 18.29
N ALA A 105 -0.07 -31.20 18.32
CA ALA A 105 0.09 -32.64 18.17
C ALA A 105 0.14 -33.09 16.69
N ALA A 106 0.68 -32.26 15.80
CA ALA A 106 0.60 -32.47 14.34
C ALA A 106 1.21 -33.81 13.88
N GLN A 107 2.24 -34.31 14.57
CA GLN A 107 2.90 -35.58 14.25
C GLN A 107 2.30 -36.79 14.99
N SER A 108 1.18 -36.61 15.70
CA SER A 108 0.58 -37.72 16.45
C SER A 108 -0.09 -38.73 15.51
N PRO A 109 -0.05 -40.05 15.82
CA PRO A 109 -0.74 -41.07 15.03
C PRO A 109 -2.24 -40.79 14.90
N ALA A 110 -2.85 -40.21 15.92
CA ALA A 110 -4.26 -39.82 15.91
C ALA A 110 -4.55 -38.72 14.90
N THR A 111 -3.69 -37.71 14.78
CA THR A 111 -3.83 -36.66 13.76
C THR A 111 -3.76 -37.25 12.35
N PHE A 112 -2.80 -38.13 12.07
CA PHE A 112 -2.74 -38.83 10.78
C PHE A 112 -3.99 -39.68 10.52
N ASN A 113 -4.47 -40.41 11.51
CA ASN A 113 -5.67 -41.24 11.40
C ASN A 113 -6.93 -40.41 11.11
N LEU A 114 -7.10 -39.27 11.78
CA LEU A 114 -8.22 -38.35 11.56
C LEU A 114 -8.15 -37.69 10.17
N LEU A 115 -6.96 -37.26 9.74
CA LEU A 115 -6.75 -36.68 8.42
C LEU A 115 -6.99 -37.72 7.33
N ASN A 116 -6.50 -38.95 7.49
CA ASN A 116 -6.75 -40.07 6.58
C ASN A 116 -8.24 -40.44 6.53
N HIS A 117 -8.95 -40.36 7.65
CA HIS A 117 -10.39 -40.57 7.68
C HIS A 117 -11.12 -39.49 6.86
N ALA A 118 -10.78 -38.21 7.06
CA ALA A 118 -11.36 -37.10 6.30
C ALA A 118 -11.04 -37.17 4.80
N THR A 119 -9.80 -37.52 4.42
CA THR A 119 -9.39 -37.64 3.01
C THR A 119 -9.96 -38.87 2.32
N ARG A 120 -10.16 -39.98 3.03
CA ARG A 120 -10.81 -41.18 2.48
C ARG A 120 -12.29 -40.96 2.17
N HIS A 121 -12.94 -40.09 2.94
CA HIS A 121 -14.37 -39.80 2.82
C HIS A 121 -14.64 -38.39 2.31
N THR A 122 -13.75 -37.85 1.45
CA THR A 122 -13.85 -36.50 0.89
C THR A 122 -15.21 -36.20 0.26
N PHE A 123 -15.84 -37.17 -0.40
CA PHE A 123 -17.15 -37.01 -1.05
C PHE A 123 -18.28 -36.62 -0.09
N LEU A 124 -18.15 -36.91 1.21
CA LEU A 124 -19.13 -36.53 2.24
C LEU A 124 -18.90 -35.12 2.80
N LEU A 125 -17.74 -34.50 2.52
CA LEU A 125 -17.44 -33.17 3.02
C LEU A 125 -18.33 -32.14 2.30
N ASP A 126 -19.10 -31.39 3.08
CA ASP A 126 -19.81 -30.19 2.66
C ASP A 126 -18.92 -28.95 2.77
N ALA A 127 -19.37 -27.81 2.23
CA ALA A 127 -18.62 -26.56 2.24
C ALA A 127 -18.15 -26.15 3.65
N PHE A 128 -19.01 -26.32 4.66
CA PHE A 128 -18.69 -26.01 6.05
C PHE A 128 -17.62 -26.96 6.64
N SER A 129 -17.72 -28.27 6.39
CA SER A 129 -16.73 -29.24 6.86
C SER A 129 -15.37 -29.02 6.21
N ILE A 130 -15.33 -28.64 4.92
CA ILE A 130 -14.10 -28.26 4.22
C ILE A 130 -13.47 -27.02 4.87
N TYR A 131 -14.28 -26.01 5.17
CA TYR A 131 -13.82 -24.83 5.88
C TYR A 131 -13.24 -25.16 7.26
N GLN A 132 -13.91 -26.02 8.04
CA GLN A 132 -13.40 -26.47 9.35
C GLN A 132 -12.09 -27.27 9.23
N LEU A 133 -11.97 -28.10 8.19
CA LEU A 133 -10.74 -28.83 7.90
C LEU A 133 -9.58 -27.86 7.63
N PHE A 134 -9.83 -26.80 6.85
CA PHE A 134 -8.79 -25.84 6.47
C PHE A 134 -8.31 -25.01 7.65
N LEU A 135 -9.24 -24.55 8.50
CA LEU A 135 -8.89 -23.91 9.77
C LEU A 135 -8.01 -24.81 10.64
N SER A 136 -8.38 -26.10 10.73
CA SER A 136 -7.63 -27.06 11.53
C SER A 136 -6.22 -27.30 10.96
N LEU A 137 -6.07 -27.37 9.63
CA LEU A 137 -4.79 -27.51 8.95
C LEU A 137 -3.90 -26.27 9.14
N GLU A 138 -4.49 -25.08 9.10
CA GLU A 138 -3.79 -23.82 9.34
C GLU A 138 -3.27 -23.74 10.78
N ASP A 139 -4.10 -24.11 11.77
CA ASP A 139 -3.73 -24.17 13.19
C ASP A 139 -2.63 -25.19 13.46
N MET A 140 -2.72 -26.39 12.86
CA MET A 140 -1.74 -27.47 13.05
C MET A 140 -0.40 -27.23 12.35
N ARG A 141 -0.37 -26.45 11.26
CA ARG A 141 0.79 -26.29 10.36
C ARG A 141 1.40 -27.64 9.93
N HIS A 142 0.54 -28.58 9.56
CA HIS A 142 0.95 -29.95 9.23
C HIS A 142 1.90 -29.99 8.01
N PRO A 143 2.95 -30.84 8.00
CA PRO A 143 3.90 -30.90 6.88
C PRO A 143 3.25 -31.34 5.56
N GLN A 144 2.22 -32.20 5.62
CA GLN A 144 1.50 -32.70 4.44
C GLN A 144 0.29 -31.85 4.04
N THR A 145 0.16 -30.60 4.52
CA THR A 145 -1.02 -29.77 4.20
C THR A 145 -1.22 -29.64 2.68
N ALA A 146 -0.15 -29.48 1.89
CA ALA A 146 -0.28 -29.38 0.43
C ALA A 146 -0.83 -30.67 -0.22
N GLU A 147 -0.44 -31.85 0.28
CA GLU A 147 -0.92 -33.14 -0.22
C GLU A 147 -2.40 -33.36 0.15
N ILE A 148 -2.80 -32.97 1.36
CA ILE A 148 -4.20 -33.07 1.79
C ILE A 148 -5.08 -32.14 0.96
N LEU A 149 -4.63 -30.90 0.71
CA LEU A 149 -5.35 -29.95 -0.11
C LEU A 149 -5.51 -30.42 -1.56
N SER A 150 -4.53 -31.13 -2.12
CA SER A 150 -4.62 -31.68 -3.47
C SER A 150 -5.61 -32.84 -3.56
N ILE A 151 -5.71 -33.69 -2.52
CA ILE A 151 -6.71 -34.77 -2.44
C ILE A 151 -8.14 -34.22 -2.33
N VAL A 152 -8.34 -33.15 -1.56
CA VAL A 152 -9.68 -32.56 -1.32
C VAL A 152 -10.13 -31.66 -2.48
N LEU A 153 -9.20 -31.15 -3.31
CA LEU A 153 -9.45 -30.18 -4.37
C LEU A 153 -10.65 -30.50 -5.31
N PRO A 154 -10.83 -31.74 -5.81
CA PRO A 154 -11.97 -32.05 -6.68
C PRO A 154 -13.30 -31.76 -5.97
N ARG A 155 -13.41 -32.17 -4.70
CA ARG A 155 -14.61 -31.93 -3.90
C ARG A 155 -14.83 -30.45 -3.61
N VAL A 156 -13.78 -29.70 -3.27
CA VAL A 156 -13.89 -28.24 -3.06
C VAL A 156 -14.47 -27.56 -4.30
N THR A 157 -14.02 -27.99 -5.48
CA THR A 157 -14.47 -27.41 -6.75
C THR A 157 -15.96 -27.67 -6.98
N GLU A 158 -16.47 -28.85 -6.60
CA GLU A 158 -17.89 -29.20 -6.68
C GLU A 158 -18.75 -28.34 -5.74
N VAL A 159 -18.35 -28.19 -4.48
CA VAL A 159 -19.15 -27.48 -3.45
C VAL A 159 -18.85 -25.98 -3.35
N ALA A 160 -17.99 -25.45 -4.23
CA ALA A 160 -17.53 -24.06 -4.19
C ALA A 160 -18.68 -23.03 -4.21
N THR A 161 -19.78 -23.33 -4.90
CA THR A 161 -20.95 -22.43 -5.00
C THR A 161 -21.83 -22.42 -3.75
N ASP A 162 -21.72 -23.45 -2.90
CA ASP A 162 -22.49 -23.60 -1.68
C ASP A 162 -21.81 -22.92 -0.48
N CYS A 163 -20.58 -22.44 -0.67
CA CYS A 163 -19.81 -21.72 0.33
C CYS A 163 -20.46 -20.37 0.65
N THR A 164 -20.38 -19.97 1.90
CA THR A 164 -20.57 -18.57 2.31
C THR A 164 -19.36 -17.73 1.86
N GLU A 165 -19.52 -16.41 1.88
CA GLU A 165 -18.45 -15.51 1.44
C GLU A 165 -17.21 -15.56 2.36
N GLY A 166 -17.38 -15.75 3.67
CA GLY A 166 -16.25 -15.99 4.58
C GLY A 166 -15.51 -17.30 4.32
N GLU A 167 -16.24 -18.37 3.99
CA GLU A 167 -15.65 -19.66 3.62
C GLU A 167 -14.91 -19.57 2.29
N ALA A 168 -15.52 -18.94 1.29
CA ALA A 168 -14.93 -18.76 -0.03
C ALA A 168 -13.62 -17.94 0.03
N ARG A 169 -13.59 -16.88 0.86
CA ARG A 169 -12.39 -16.09 1.16
C ARG A 169 -11.25 -16.97 1.68
N LEU A 170 -11.50 -17.75 2.73
CA LEU A 170 -10.48 -18.59 3.37
C LEU A 170 -9.97 -19.69 2.44
N ILE A 171 -10.87 -20.38 1.72
CA ILE A 171 -10.50 -21.41 0.74
C ILE A 171 -9.57 -20.83 -0.32
N LEU A 172 -9.91 -19.65 -0.84
CA LEU A 172 -9.13 -18.99 -1.89
C LEU A 172 -7.70 -18.65 -1.40
N ASP A 173 -7.56 -18.07 -0.20
CA ASP A 173 -6.26 -17.76 0.39
C ASP A 173 -5.40 -19.01 0.65
N VAL A 174 -5.99 -20.08 1.18
CA VAL A 174 -5.28 -21.33 1.48
C VAL A 174 -4.76 -21.99 0.20
N TYR A 175 -5.61 -22.12 -0.82
CA TYR A 175 -5.20 -22.70 -2.10
C TYR A 175 -4.15 -21.84 -2.83
N PHE A 176 -4.25 -20.51 -2.74
CA PHE A 176 -3.25 -19.61 -3.29
C PHE A 176 -1.89 -19.77 -2.59
N LYS A 177 -1.88 -19.78 -1.26
CA LYS A 177 -0.65 -19.94 -0.44
C LYS A 177 0.11 -21.23 -0.76
N HIS A 178 -0.61 -22.31 -1.03
CA HIS A 178 -0.04 -23.61 -1.39
C HIS A 178 0.19 -23.82 -2.89
N LYS A 179 -0.07 -22.80 -3.74
CA LYS A 179 0.07 -22.86 -5.21
C LYS A 179 -0.78 -23.95 -5.88
N LEU A 180 -1.96 -24.23 -5.31
CA LEU A 180 -2.90 -25.24 -5.80
C LEU A 180 -4.19 -24.61 -6.35
N LEU A 181 -4.27 -23.28 -6.43
CA LEU A 181 -5.45 -22.57 -6.92
C LEU A 181 -5.59 -22.73 -8.44
N THR A 182 -6.65 -23.41 -8.87
CA THR A 182 -7.03 -23.52 -10.29
C THR A 182 -7.86 -22.31 -10.73
N VAL A 183 -7.83 -21.99 -12.03
CA VAL A 183 -8.60 -20.87 -12.59
C VAL A 183 -10.10 -21.09 -12.37
N GLU A 184 -10.59 -22.31 -12.60
CA GLU A 184 -11.99 -22.67 -12.40
C GLU A 184 -12.45 -22.49 -10.94
N LEU A 185 -11.66 -22.95 -9.98
CA LEU A 185 -11.97 -22.78 -8.56
C LEU A 185 -12.00 -21.28 -8.19
N SER A 186 -11.02 -20.51 -8.68
CA SER A 186 -10.95 -19.06 -8.42
C SER A 186 -12.19 -18.33 -8.95
N GLU A 187 -12.68 -18.68 -10.15
CA GLU A 187 -13.88 -18.07 -10.74
C GLU A 187 -15.14 -18.37 -9.94
N ARG A 188 -15.32 -19.62 -9.49
CA ARG A 188 -16.48 -20.04 -8.69
C ARG A 188 -16.51 -19.34 -7.33
N LEU A 189 -15.39 -19.35 -6.61
CA LEU A 189 -15.29 -18.73 -5.28
C LEU A 189 -15.46 -17.21 -5.36
N VAL A 190 -14.82 -16.54 -6.33
CA VAL A 190 -14.99 -15.10 -6.51
C VAL A 190 -16.41 -14.74 -6.96
N GLY A 191 -17.09 -15.62 -7.71
CA GLY A 191 -18.51 -15.49 -8.03
C GLY A 191 -19.39 -15.39 -6.78
N VAL A 192 -19.15 -16.23 -5.77
CA VAL A 192 -19.85 -16.20 -4.48
C VAL A 192 -19.60 -14.89 -3.74
N ILE A 193 -18.33 -14.44 -3.70
CA ILE A 193 -17.97 -13.17 -3.06
C ILE A 193 -18.68 -12.01 -3.78
N ILE A 194 -18.59 -11.91 -5.11
CA ILE A 194 -19.26 -10.88 -5.92
C ILE A 194 -20.76 -10.82 -5.62
N GLY A 195 -21.42 -11.97 -5.52
CA GLY A 195 -22.85 -12.06 -5.23
C GLY A 195 -23.27 -11.45 -3.88
N SER A 196 -22.34 -11.34 -2.93
CA SER A 196 -22.58 -10.84 -1.58
C SER A 196 -21.92 -9.49 -1.27
N VAL A 197 -21.03 -8.96 -2.12
CA VAL A 197 -20.25 -7.71 -1.87
C VAL A 197 -21.10 -6.54 -1.38
N ASN A 198 -22.29 -6.34 -1.96
CA ASN A 198 -23.15 -5.22 -1.62
C ASN A 198 -23.72 -5.29 -0.19
N ASP A 199 -23.80 -6.48 0.39
CA ASP A 199 -24.38 -6.74 1.70
C ASP A 199 -23.31 -6.78 2.83
N LEU A 200 -22.03 -6.73 2.47
CA LEU A 200 -20.91 -6.81 3.40
C LEU A 200 -20.77 -5.57 4.28
N ARG A 201 -20.50 -5.82 5.57
CA ARG A 201 -20.16 -4.80 6.56
C ARG A 201 -18.65 -4.55 6.55
N GLY A 202 -18.22 -3.40 7.11
CA GLY A 202 -16.84 -2.88 7.01
C GLY A 202 -15.74 -3.95 7.06
N ARG A 203 -15.64 -4.71 8.15
CA ARG A 203 -14.61 -5.76 8.32
C ARG A 203 -14.67 -6.87 7.27
N ASP A 204 -15.85 -7.35 6.93
CA ASP A 204 -16.04 -8.38 5.91
C ASP A 204 -15.62 -7.84 4.53
N LEU A 205 -16.01 -6.60 4.20
CA LEU A 205 -15.61 -5.95 2.95
C LEU A 205 -14.09 -5.74 2.86
N ILE A 206 -13.44 -5.31 3.96
CA ILE A 206 -11.99 -5.16 4.04
C ILE A 206 -11.31 -6.50 3.76
N SER A 207 -11.78 -7.57 4.41
CA SER A 207 -11.21 -8.89 4.19
C SER A 207 -11.47 -9.44 2.78
N ALA A 208 -12.62 -9.13 2.16
CA ALA A 208 -12.88 -9.50 0.76
C ALA A 208 -11.91 -8.80 -0.21
N VAL A 209 -11.55 -7.54 0.07
CA VAL A 209 -10.54 -6.80 -0.70
C VAL A 209 -9.13 -7.33 -0.44
N ALA A 210 -8.81 -7.75 0.79
CA ALA A 210 -7.50 -8.27 1.14
C ALA A 210 -7.13 -9.55 0.36
N VAL A 211 -8.14 -10.30 -0.10
CA VAL A 211 -7.99 -11.56 -0.86
C VAL A 211 -7.74 -11.30 -2.36
N VAL A 212 -7.87 -10.07 -2.86
CA VAL A 212 -7.65 -9.73 -4.29
C VAL A 212 -6.30 -10.23 -4.83
N PRO A 213 -5.17 -10.07 -4.12
CA PRO A 213 -3.88 -10.61 -4.57
C PRO A 213 -3.85 -12.13 -4.68
N SER A 214 -4.69 -12.82 -3.91
CA SER A 214 -4.79 -14.27 -3.88
C SER A 214 -5.69 -14.84 -4.98
N MET A 215 -6.44 -14.02 -5.73
CA MET A 215 -7.42 -14.48 -6.73
C MET A 215 -6.82 -15.19 -7.96
N GLY A 216 -5.49 -15.32 -8.03
CA GLY A 216 -4.77 -16.16 -8.98
C GLY A 216 -4.62 -15.57 -10.38
N THR A 217 -5.68 -15.03 -10.97
CA THR A 217 -5.64 -14.48 -12.34
C THR A 217 -6.14 -13.04 -12.42
N GLU A 218 -5.57 -12.28 -13.38
CA GLU A 218 -5.93 -10.88 -13.62
C GLU A 218 -7.38 -10.70 -14.02
N LYS A 219 -7.92 -11.60 -14.85
CA LYS A 219 -9.31 -11.54 -15.29
C LYS A 219 -10.28 -11.65 -14.11
N VAL A 220 -9.98 -12.54 -13.15
CA VAL A 220 -10.83 -12.76 -11.97
C VAL A 220 -10.74 -11.58 -11.01
N ALA A 221 -9.53 -11.10 -10.70
CA ALA A 221 -9.33 -9.94 -9.85
C ALA A 221 -10.00 -8.67 -10.41
N ARG A 222 -9.87 -8.46 -11.73
CA ARG A 222 -10.54 -7.34 -12.43
C ARG A 222 -12.05 -7.44 -12.34
N ARG A 223 -12.63 -8.60 -12.62
CA ARG A 223 -14.08 -8.82 -12.52
C ARG A 223 -14.61 -8.53 -11.11
N PHE A 224 -13.88 -8.93 -10.07
CA PHE A 224 -14.22 -8.58 -8.69
C PHE A 224 -14.17 -7.07 -8.45
N LEU A 225 -13.07 -6.40 -8.81
CA LEU A 225 -12.92 -4.95 -8.60
C LEU A 225 -13.98 -4.15 -9.34
N GLU A 226 -14.33 -4.53 -10.57
CA GLU A 226 -15.41 -3.93 -11.35
C GLU A 226 -16.76 -4.07 -10.65
N ALA A 227 -17.09 -5.26 -10.16
CA ALA A 227 -18.35 -5.52 -9.46
C ALA A 227 -18.42 -4.86 -8.07
N ALA A 228 -17.29 -4.80 -7.35
CA ALA A 228 -17.21 -4.24 -6.00
C ALA A 228 -17.13 -2.70 -5.97
N THR A 229 -16.74 -2.08 -7.09
CA THR A 229 -16.52 -0.62 -7.19
C THR A 229 -17.64 0.23 -6.57
N PRO A 230 -18.94 0.01 -6.85
CA PRO A 230 -20.00 0.85 -6.29
C PRO A 230 -20.02 0.83 -4.75
N ARG A 231 -19.81 -0.35 -4.14
CA ARG A 231 -19.79 -0.51 -2.68
C ARG A 231 -18.52 0.07 -2.08
N LEU A 232 -17.37 -0.14 -2.71
CA LEU A 232 -16.09 0.39 -2.27
C LEU A 232 -16.09 1.93 -2.29
N CYS A 233 -16.52 2.54 -3.40
CA CYS A 233 -16.65 4.00 -3.50
C CYS A 233 -17.59 4.58 -2.44
N ARG A 234 -18.74 3.94 -2.18
CA ARG A 234 -19.66 4.38 -1.12
C ARG A 234 -18.99 4.36 0.25
N THR A 235 -18.32 3.26 0.60
CA THR A 235 -17.64 3.11 1.90
C THR A 235 -16.54 4.15 2.08
N LEU A 236 -15.76 4.41 1.03
CA LEU A 236 -14.72 5.44 1.03
C LEU A 236 -15.30 6.84 1.24
N ARG A 237 -16.42 7.17 0.58
CA ARG A 237 -17.12 8.45 0.78
C ARG A 237 -17.68 8.61 2.19
N GLU A 238 -18.40 7.60 2.69
CA GLU A 238 -18.91 7.56 4.07
C GLU A 238 -17.76 7.80 5.07
N THR A 239 -16.60 7.18 4.83
CA THR A 239 -15.40 7.38 5.65
C THR A 239 -14.90 8.82 5.62
N THR A 240 -14.85 9.46 4.45
CA THR A 240 -14.44 10.86 4.34
C THR A 240 -15.43 11.81 5.01
N GLU A 241 -16.73 11.53 4.92
CA GLU A 241 -17.78 12.31 5.57
C GLU A 241 -17.68 12.17 7.10
N HIS A 242 -17.49 10.96 7.63
CA HIS A 242 -17.26 10.74 9.06
C HIS A 242 -16.01 11.47 9.58
N ALA A 243 -14.93 11.51 8.78
CA ALA A 243 -13.71 12.22 9.12
C ALA A 243 -13.90 13.74 9.19
N GLN A 244 -14.61 14.30 8.20
CA GLN A 244 -14.95 15.72 8.18
C GLN A 244 -15.86 16.08 9.34
N LEU A 245 -16.89 15.27 9.60
CA LEU A 245 -17.77 15.45 10.74
C LEU A 245 -16.99 15.43 12.06
N TYR A 246 -16.06 14.49 12.23
CA TYR A 246 -15.20 14.43 13.42
C TYR A 246 -14.35 15.71 13.56
N ARG A 247 -13.72 16.18 12.48
CA ARG A 247 -12.91 17.40 12.49
C ARG A 247 -13.73 18.65 12.82
N VAL A 248 -14.90 18.81 12.21
CA VAL A 248 -15.80 19.95 12.50
C VAL A 248 -16.31 19.90 13.93
N THR A 249 -16.64 18.71 14.44
CA THR A 249 -17.24 18.56 15.78
C THR A 249 -16.21 18.72 16.90
N TYR A 250 -14.98 18.19 16.74
CA TYR A 250 -14.01 18.08 17.83
C TYR A 250 -12.71 18.88 17.64
N LEU A 251 -12.41 19.37 16.42
CA LEU A 251 -11.11 19.99 16.10
C LEU A 251 -11.18 21.43 15.58
N GLN A 252 -12.33 21.92 15.11
CA GLN A 252 -12.46 23.33 14.69
C GLN A 252 -12.63 24.28 15.90
N PRO A 253 -12.04 25.50 15.85
CA PRO A 253 -12.25 26.51 16.87
C PRO A 253 -13.71 27.01 16.85
N ALA A 254 -14.25 27.33 18.01
CA ALA A 254 -15.63 27.82 18.19
C ALA A 254 -15.79 29.30 17.79
N ASP A 255 -14.95 29.82 16.90
CA ASP A 255 -14.89 31.25 16.59
C ASP A 255 -15.67 31.57 15.31
N GLY A 256 -16.87 32.14 15.50
CA GLY A 256 -17.51 33.10 14.60
C GLY A 256 -17.93 32.59 13.22
N GLY A 257 -19.18 32.12 13.10
CA GLY A 257 -19.81 31.88 11.80
C GLY A 257 -21.11 31.11 11.89
N ASP A 258 -22.17 31.81 12.30
CA ASP A 258 -23.57 31.36 12.22
C ASP A 258 -23.91 30.87 10.80
N ALA A 259 -24.09 29.55 10.65
CA ALA A 259 -24.99 28.90 9.67
C ALA A 259 -24.79 27.38 9.58
N SER A 260 -23.59 26.86 9.88
CA SER A 260 -23.29 25.40 9.74
C SER A 260 -23.38 24.61 11.05
N SER A 261 -23.19 25.27 12.20
CA SER A 261 -23.31 24.63 13.52
C SER A 261 -24.76 24.31 13.91
N ALA A 262 -25.75 24.95 13.28
CA ALA A 262 -27.17 24.73 13.55
C ALA A 262 -27.61 23.28 13.24
N ALA A 263 -27.08 22.66 12.19
CA ALA A 263 -27.50 21.30 11.79
C ALA A 263 -27.00 20.20 12.74
N ALA A 264 -25.88 20.42 13.44
CA ALA A 264 -25.35 19.48 14.44
C ALA A 264 -25.91 19.73 15.85
N TRP A 265 -26.26 20.98 16.18
CA TRP A 265 -26.82 21.35 17.49
C TRP A 265 -28.35 21.21 17.58
N LEU A 266 -29.06 21.05 16.46
CA LEU A 266 -30.54 20.99 16.43
C LEU A 266 -31.17 19.69 16.98
N MET A 267 -30.38 18.69 17.37
CA MET A 267 -30.91 17.44 17.93
C MET A 267 -30.82 17.35 19.47
N LEU A 268 -30.37 18.40 20.18
CA LEU A 268 -30.09 18.27 21.61
C LEU A 268 -30.44 19.49 22.50
N ARG A 269 -31.44 20.30 22.15
CA ARG A 269 -31.85 21.42 23.01
C ARG A 269 -33.37 21.63 23.07
N GLN A 270 -33.93 21.37 24.26
CA GLN A 270 -35.11 22.04 24.80
C GLN A 270 -34.84 22.38 26.28
N ASP A 271 -34.76 23.70 26.54
CA ASP A 271 -35.27 24.52 27.66
C ASP A 271 -34.95 24.11 29.13
N THR A 272 -34.08 24.89 29.81
CA THR A 272 -34.31 25.98 30.79
C THR A 272 -34.84 25.53 32.14
N ASP A 273 -34.01 25.59 33.19
CA ASP A 273 -34.12 26.57 34.29
C ASP A 273 -33.11 26.26 35.41
N ASP A 274 -32.74 27.33 36.11
CA ASP A 274 -31.80 27.39 37.22
C ASP A 274 -32.13 26.43 38.38
N GLU A 275 -31.13 25.68 38.88
CA GLU A 275 -31.02 25.35 40.31
C GLU A 275 -29.62 24.82 40.73
N LEU A 276 -29.23 25.13 41.97
CA LEU A 276 -27.96 24.85 42.65
C LEU A 276 -27.54 23.35 42.69
N PRO A 277 -26.25 23.02 42.95
CA PRO A 277 -25.75 21.65 42.87
C PRO A 277 -26.20 20.80 44.08
N PRO A 278 -26.67 19.54 43.91
CA PRO A 278 -26.88 18.66 45.04
C PRO A 278 -25.74 17.64 45.23
N ASN A 279 -25.51 17.38 46.52
CA ASN A 279 -24.71 16.39 47.25
C ASN A 279 -24.25 15.08 46.54
N PRO A 280 -23.07 14.52 46.91
CA PRO A 280 -22.41 13.42 46.20
C PRO A 280 -22.88 11.98 46.53
N ASP A 281 -23.85 11.78 47.42
CA ASP A 281 -24.06 10.44 48.03
C ASP A 281 -25.27 9.62 47.54
N ARG A 282 -25.77 9.86 46.32
CA ARG A 282 -26.69 8.93 45.62
C ARG A 282 -26.43 8.98 44.12
N GLU A 283 -25.60 8.08 43.59
CA GLU A 283 -25.26 8.03 42.16
C GLU A 283 -26.42 7.47 41.31
N THR A 284 -27.50 8.24 41.15
CA THR A 284 -28.18 8.25 39.85
C THR A 284 -27.29 9.06 38.90
N PRO A 285 -26.93 8.54 37.72
CA PRO A 285 -26.05 9.26 36.82
C PRO A 285 -26.72 10.58 36.43
N THR A 286 -26.15 11.70 36.88
CA THR A 286 -26.63 13.04 36.55
C THR A 286 -26.73 13.18 35.04
N GLU A 287 -27.71 13.96 34.54
CA GLU A 287 -27.94 14.10 33.11
C GLU A 287 -26.67 14.51 32.33
N LYS A 288 -25.80 15.32 32.97
CA LYS A 288 -24.48 15.70 32.47
C LYS A 288 -23.54 14.51 32.24
N THR A 289 -23.52 13.52 33.14
CA THR A 289 -22.73 12.29 33.00
C THR A 289 -23.27 11.38 31.90
N LEU A 290 -24.60 11.30 31.74
CA LEU A 290 -25.24 10.56 30.65
C LEU A 290 -24.96 11.21 29.29
N ARG A 291 -24.98 12.55 29.21
CA ARG A 291 -24.63 13.30 28.00
C ARG A 291 -23.17 13.07 27.60
N ARG A 292 -22.22 13.16 28.55
CA ARG A 292 -20.79 12.84 28.30
C ARG A 292 -20.59 11.40 27.81
N ARG A 293 -21.26 10.40 28.43
CA ARG A 293 -21.19 9.00 27.99
C ARG A 293 -21.73 8.80 26.57
N LYS A 294 -22.82 9.49 26.20
CA LYS A 294 -23.37 9.43 24.83
C LYS A 294 -22.40 10.05 23.82
N GLU A 295 -21.82 11.20 24.14
CA GLU A 295 -20.82 11.86 23.31
C GLU A 295 -19.57 10.98 23.11
N GLU A 296 -19.04 10.39 24.18
CA GLU A 296 -17.93 9.43 24.11
C GLU A 296 -18.27 8.20 23.28
N SER A 297 -19.49 7.67 23.40
CA SER A 297 -19.95 6.54 22.60
C SER A 297 -20.06 6.88 21.12
N TRP A 298 -20.51 8.10 20.80
CA TRP A 298 -20.60 8.61 19.43
C TRP A 298 -19.23 8.86 18.83
N ARG A 299 -18.31 9.46 19.60
CA ARG A 299 -16.89 9.61 19.24
C ARG A 299 -16.26 8.25 18.95
N ALA A 300 -16.41 7.27 19.84
CA ALA A 300 -15.87 5.92 19.67
C ALA A 300 -16.45 5.23 18.42
N PHE A 301 -17.74 5.43 18.14
CA PHE A 301 -18.38 4.95 16.93
C PHE A 301 -17.76 5.57 15.66
N LEU A 302 -17.66 6.90 15.60
CA LEU A 302 -17.06 7.61 14.46
C LEU A 302 -15.62 7.19 14.22
N ILE A 303 -14.81 7.12 15.28
CA ILE A 303 -13.42 6.64 15.22
C ILE A 303 -13.39 5.23 14.65
N THR A 304 -14.25 4.32 15.13
CA THR A 304 -14.30 2.94 14.62
C THR A 304 -14.60 2.88 13.12
N GLN A 305 -15.60 3.66 12.64
CA GLN A 305 -15.93 3.72 11.20
C GLN A 305 -14.76 4.30 10.38
N ILE A 306 -14.10 5.33 10.91
CA ILE A 306 -12.92 5.94 10.30
C ILE A 306 -11.78 4.91 10.18
N TYR A 307 -11.50 4.15 11.24
CA TYR A 307 -10.48 3.10 11.22
C TYR A 307 -10.79 2.00 10.22
N ASP A 308 -12.04 1.54 10.15
CA ASP A 308 -12.47 0.53 9.18
C ASP A 308 -12.27 1.04 7.74
N GLY A 309 -12.67 2.28 7.45
CA GLY A 309 -12.46 2.90 6.14
C GLY A 309 -10.99 3.11 5.77
N LEU A 310 -10.15 3.47 6.75
CA LEU A 310 -8.72 3.61 6.54
C LEU A 310 -8.01 2.25 6.35
N ASN A 311 -8.48 1.21 7.03
CA ASN A 311 -8.04 -0.16 6.79
C ASN A 311 -8.45 -0.63 5.39
N LEU A 312 -9.67 -0.30 4.93
CA LEU A 312 -10.10 -0.57 3.55
C LEU A 312 -9.18 0.12 2.54
N HIS A 313 -8.86 1.41 2.77
CA HIS A 313 -7.92 2.16 1.93
C HIS A 313 -6.55 1.48 1.87
N ARG A 314 -6.03 1.02 3.02
CA ARG A 314 -4.76 0.28 3.09
C ARG A 314 -4.79 -1.07 2.36
N GLU A 315 -5.86 -1.86 2.49
CA GLU A 315 -5.98 -3.13 1.78
C GLU A 315 -6.10 -2.93 0.26
N LEU A 316 -6.84 -1.90 -0.17
CA LEU A 316 -6.87 -1.50 -1.59
C LEU A 316 -5.45 -1.16 -2.07
N GLN A 317 -4.68 -0.40 -1.29
CA GLN A 317 -3.28 -0.08 -1.62
C GLN A 317 -2.37 -1.32 -1.70
N LYS A 318 -2.57 -2.37 -0.90
CA LYS A 318 -1.76 -3.60 -1.06
C LYS A 318 -2.03 -4.27 -2.41
N SER A 319 -3.20 -4.06 -2.98
CA SER A 319 -3.64 -4.61 -4.28
C SER A 319 -3.29 -3.71 -5.47
N ILE A 320 -2.32 -2.80 -5.36
CA ILE A 320 -1.94 -1.83 -6.43
C ILE A 320 -1.66 -2.46 -7.78
N ALA A 321 -1.01 -3.63 -7.81
CA ALA A 321 -0.75 -4.34 -9.06
C ALA A 321 -2.03 -4.76 -9.80
N TRP A 322 -3.15 -4.86 -9.09
CA TRP A 322 -4.48 -5.18 -9.64
C TRP A 322 -5.33 -3.92 -9.81
N LEU A 323 -5.13 -2.92 -8.96
CA LEU A 323 -5.86 -1.65 -9.04
C LEU A 323 -5.54 -0.83 -10.30
N CYS A 324 -4.41 -1.05 -10.97
CA CYS A 324 -4.16 -0.39 -12.26
C CYS A 324 -5.25 -0.71 -13.31
N TRP A 325 -5.95 -1.83 -13.12
CA TRP A 325 -7.08 -2.27 -13.94
C TRP A 325 -8.45 -1.93 -13.35
N ALA A 326 -8.50 -1.31 -12.15
CA ALA A 326 -9.74 -0.96 -11.50
C ALA A 326 -10.49 0.14 -12.27
N PRO A 327 -11.82 0.22 -12.15
CA PRO A 327 -12.58 1.32 -12.70
C PRO A 327 -12.09 2.67 -12.17
N ARG A 328 -11.99 3.65 -13.07
CA ARG A 328 -11.60 5.03 -12.77
C ARG A 328 -12.32 5.66 -11.54
N PRO A 329 -13.63 5.43 -11.31
CA PRO A 329 -14.30 5.97 -10.12
C PRO A 329 -13.66 5.54 -8.80
N LEU A 330 -13.22 4.28 -8.67
CA LEU A 330 -12.59 3.77 -7.46
C LEU A 330 -11.26 4.47 -7.18
N LEU A 331 -10.49 4.70 -8.24
CA LEU A 331 -9.19 5.35 -8.20
C LEU A 331 -9.31 6.82 -7.77
N ASN A 332 -10.31 7.52 -8.31
CA ASN A 332 -10.59 8.91 -7.93
C ASN A 332 -10.96 9.01 -6.45
N GLU A 333 -11.79 8.10 -5.93
CA GLU A 333 -12.15 8.09 -4.51
C GLU A 333 -10.96 7.73 -3.61
N LEU A 334 -10.08 6.82 -4.04
CA LEU A 334 -8.85 6.51 -3.31
C LEU A 334 -7.93 7.72 -3.19
N VAL A 335 -7.77 8.50 -4.27
CA VAL A 335 -7.00 9.74 -4.28
C VAL A 335 -7.67 10.79 -3.41
N ARG A 336 -8.99 10.99 -3.52
CA ARG A 336 -9.75 11.91 -2.67
C ARG A 336 -9.60 11.59 -1.19
N CYS A 337 -9.74 10.31 -0.81
CA CYS A 337 -9.51 9.85 0.55
C CYS A 337 -8.08 10.16 0.99
N ALA A 338 -7.07 9.84 0.17
CA ALA A 338 -5.67 10.07 0.51
C ALA A 338 -5.37 11.55 0.76
N LEU A 339 -5.92 12.44 -0.06
CA LEU A 339 -5.76 13.90 0.11
C LEU A 339 -6.33 14.36 1.46
N LEU A 340 -7.57 14.00 1.76
CA LEU A 340 -8.25 14.41 2.99
C LEU A 340 -7.54 13.92 4.25
N TRP A 341 -7.09 12.66 4.23
CA TRP A 341 -6.36 12.06 5.34
C TRP A 341 -4.90 12.51 5.46
N SER A 342 -4.34 13.12 4.41
CA SER A 342 -3.01 13.76 4.45
C SER A 342 -3.04 15.18 5.00
N GLU A 343 -4.22 15.76 5.21
CA GLU A 343 -4.34 17.08 5.82
C GLU A 343 -3.84 17.07 7.27
N PRO A 344 -3.02 18.06 7.67
CA PRO A 344 -2.49 18.15 9.02
C PRO A 344 -3.65 18.32 10.00
N VAL A 345 -3.66 17.49 11.03
CA VAL A 345 -4.76 17.42 12.01
C VAL A 345 -4.79 18.67 12.91
N LEU A 346 -3.62 19.29 13.12
CA LEU A 346 -3.47 20.57 13.81
C LEU A 346 -2.82 21.53 12.81
N GLY A 347 -3.45 22.69 12.60
CA GLY A 347 -2.82 23.81 11.90
C GLY A 347 -1.59 24.23 12.69
N GLY A 348 -0.41 23.83 12.24
CA GLY A 348 0.83 24.30 12.83
C GLY A 348 0.99 25.79 12.53
N SER A 349 1.01 26.59 13.59
CA SER A 349 1.34 28.03 13.64
C SER A 349 0.27 29.00 13.09
N PRO A 350 -0.08 30.07 13.84
CA PRO A 350 -0.93 31.17 13.36
C PRO A 350 -0.20 32.07 12.33
N GLY A 351 0.54 31.49 11.38
CA GLY A 351 1.44 32.23 10.51
C GLY A 351 1.49 31.81 9.04
N GLN A 352 0.85 30.71 8.62
CA GLN A 352 0.87 30.30 7.20
C GLN A 352 -0.49 29.81 6.75
N SER A 353 -1.44 30.75 6.67
CA SER A 353 -2.66 30.56 5.89
C SER A 353 -2.29 30.57 4.40
N LEU A 354 -2.56 29.43 3.77
CA LEU A 354 -3.05 29.26 2.40
C LEU A 354 -3.20 30.57 1.59
N VAL A 355 -2.11 31.04 0.97
CA VAL A 355 -2.19 32.04 -0.10
C VAL A 355 -2.71 31.33 -1.34
N VAL A 356 -4.03 31.26 -1.47
CA VAL A 356 -4.70 30.96 -2.73
C VAL A 356 -5.70 32.09 -3.00
N LEU A 357 -5.27 32.97 -3.92
CA LEU A 357 -6.09 33.72 -4.88
C LEU A 357 -7.32 34.46 -4.33
N LYS A 358 -7.10 35.68 -3.85
CA LYS A 358 -8.00 36.80 -4.17
C LYS A 358 -7.19 38.10 -4.21
N GLY A 359 -7.39 38.86 -5.28
CA GLY A 359 -6.66 40.08 -5.58
C GLY A 359 -6.99 41.22 -4.62
N GLU A 360 -6.10 42.20 -4.71
CA GLU A 360 -6.24 43.60 -4.32
C GLU A 360 -6.17 43.94 -2.82
N SER A 361 -5.04 44.57 -2.52
CA SER A 361 -4.71 45.38 -1.36
C SER A 361 -5.65 46.57 -1.19
N THR A 362 -6.09 46.83 0.04
CA THR A 362 -5.84 48.05 0.84
C THR A 362 -6.89 48.14 1.96
N ASP A 363 -6.50 47.89 3.20
CA ASP A 363 -6.35 48.95 4.20
C ASP A 363 -6.20 48.40 5.62
N VAL A 364 -5.28 49.04 6.31
CA VAL A 364 -4.88 48.84 7.69
C VAL A 364 -6.02 49.28 8.62
N THR A 365 -6.41 48.46 9.59
CA THR A 365 -6.82 48.94 10.92
C THR A 365 -6.61 47.84 11.95
N ALA A 366 -5.62 48.08 12.81
CA ALA A 366 -5.41 47.34 14.04
C ALA A 366 -6.56 47.64 15.02
N SER A 367 -7.13 46.62 15.66
CA SER A 367 -7.93 46.81 16.87
C SER A 367 -7.78 45.63 17.84
N SER A 368 -6.97 45.92 18.86
CA SER A 368 -7.00 45.49 20.26
C SER A 368 -7.45 44.07 20.62
N CYS A 369 -6.47 43.29 21.08
CA CYS A 369 -6.63 42.16 21.99
C CYS A 369 -7.54 42.51 23.19
N ALA A 370 -8.55 41.66 23.42
CA ALA A 370 -9.11 41.46 24.75
C ALA A 370 -8.63 40.08 25.24
N VAL A 371 -7.80 40.09 26.27
CA VAL A 371 -7.26 38.91 26.94
C VAL A 371 -8.44 38.19 27.63
N ALA A 372 -8.87 37.07 27.07
CA ALA A 372 -9.80 36.14 27.71
C ALA A 372 -9.02 35.13 28.56
N ALA A 373 -9.59 34.76 29.71
CA ALA A 373 -8.97 34.00 30.79
C ALA A 373 -8.20 32.75 30.33
N ASP A 374 -6.90 32.71 30.65
CA ASP A 374 -5.92 31.69 30.27
C ASP A 374 -6.25 30.25 30.74
N GLY A 375 -7.24 30.06 31.63
CA GLY A 375 -7.58 28.75 32.21
C GLY A 375 -8.42 27.83 31.31
N GLU A 376 -9.40 28.37 30.56
CA GLU A 376 -10.32 27.55 29.73
C GLU A 376 -9.75 27.24 28.34
N LEU A 377 -8.92 28.15 27.81
CA LEU A 377 -8.23 27.98 26.53
C LEU A 377 -7.15 26.88 26.60
N ALA A 378 -6.46 26.75 27.73
CA ALA A 378 -5.46 25.71 27.96
C ALA A 378 -6.08 24.31 28.01
N THR A 379 -7.20 24.13 28.73
CA THR A 379 -7.91 22.85 28.80
C THR A 379 -8.52 22.45 27.46
N GLY A 380 -9.06 23.42 26.71
CA GLY A 380 -9.59 23.18 25.36
C GLY A 380 -8.50 22.81 24.35
N ALA A 381 -7.29 23.36 24.48
CA ALA A 381 -6.15 23.00 23.64
C ALA A 381 -5.63 21.58 23.93
N GLU A 382 -5.50 21.20 25.20
CA GLU A 382 -5.08 19.84 25.61
C GLU A 382 -6.11 18.78 25.18
N GLU A 383 -7.41 19.06 25.32
CA GLU A 383 -8.47 18.17 24.86
C GLU A 383 -8.47 18.04 23.33
N ARG A 384 -8.29 19.14 22.58
CA ARG A 384 -8.14 19.11 21.11
C ARG A 384 -6.92 18.33 20.66
N GLU A 385 -5.80 18.45 21.36
CA GLU A 385 -4.61 17.65 21.07
C GLU A 385 -4.90 16.16 21.32
N LYS A 386 -5.62 15.82 22.39
CA LYS A 386 -6.10 14.45 22.64
C LYS A 386 -7.05 13.96 21.54
N TYR A 387 -8.01 14.78 21.09
CA TYR A 387 -8.91 14.45 19.98
C TYR A 387 -8.17 14.30 18.65
N ALA A 388 -7.08 15.06 18.44
CA ALA A 388 -6.25 15.00 17.25
C ALA A 388 -5.41 13.72 17.21
N ARG A 389 -4.88 13.28 18.36
CA ARG A 389 -4.13 12.00 18.48
C ARG A 389 -5.00 10.78 18.18
N ASP A 390 -6.29 10.86 18.43
CA ASP A 390 -7.25 9.77 18.17
C ASP A 390 -7.54 9.56 16.67
N LEU A 391 -7.30 10.56 15.82
CA LEU A 391 -7.49 10.41 14.38
C LEU A 391 -6.33 9.62 13.76
N PRO A 392 -6.61 8.55 13.01
CA PRO A 392 -5.57 7.84 12.30
C PRO A 392 -5.00 8.70 11.17
N GLN A 393 -3.68 8.88 11.16
CA GLN A 393 -2.98 9.54 10.06
C GLN A 393 -2.57 8.53 8.99
N LEU A 394 -2.64 8.94 7.72
CA LEU A 394 -2.03 8.17 6.64
C LEU A 394 -0.51 8.22 6.75
N ARG A 395 0.11 7.06 6.63
CA ARG A 395 1.57 6.94 6.61
C ARG A 395 2.11 7.44 5.27
N ARG A 396 3.35 7.92 5.27
CA ARG A 396 4.08 8.34 4.07
C ARG A 396 4.03 7.27 2.97
N ARG A 397 4.26 6.01 3.35
CA ARG A 397 4.08 4.82 2.50
C ARG A 397 2.76 4.82 1.73
N SER A 398 1.65 5.10 2.39
CA SER A 398 0.32 5.12 1.77
C SER A 398 0.20 6.24 0.72
N LEU A 399 0.82 7.40 0.95
CA LEU A 399 0.82 8.50 -0.01
C LEU A 399 1.64 8.15 -1.26
N CYS A 400 2.82 7.54 -1.09
CA CYS A 400 3.65 7.07 -2.22
C CYS A 400 2.91 6.05 -3.09
N HIS A 401 2.19 5.14 -2.46
CA HIS A 401 1.34 4.17 -3.14
C HIS A 401 0.20 4.83 -3.94
N CYS A 402 -0.41 5.91 -3.42
CA CYS A 402 -1.40 6.69 -4.17
C CYS A 402 -0.78 7.43 -5.37
N LEU A 403 0.42 8.00 -5.24
CA LEU A 403 1.12 8.60 -6.39
C LEU A 403 1.44 7.56 -7.46
N LYS A 404 1.90 6.37 -7.05
CA LYS A 404 2.11 5.25 -7.97
C LYS A 404 0.82 4.82 -8.67
N MET A 405 -0.32 4.89 -7.99
CA MET A 405 -1.61 4.64 -8.64
C MET A 405 -1.93 5.70 -9.69
N LEU A 406 -1.69 6.98 -9.40
CA LEU A 406 -1.91 8.06 -10.35
C LEU A 406 -1.12 7.84 -11.64
N HIS A 407 0.13 7.39 -11.54
CA HIS A 407 0.97 7.03 -12.70
C HIS A 407 0.24 6.11 -13.70
N PHE A 408 -0.64 5.22 -13.25
CA PHE A 408 -1.39 4.31 -14.12
C PHE A 408 -2.74 4.87 -14.62
N THR A 409 -3.29 5.94 -14.05
CA THR A 409 -4.76 6.15 -14.10
C THR A 409 -5.31 7.42 -14.77
N SER A 410 -4.52 8.47 -15.05
CA SER A 410 -4.81 9.60 -15.99
C SER A 410 -4.10 10.91 -15.59
N TYR A 411 -3.78 11.76 -16.58
CA TYR A 411 -3.22 13.12 -16.47
C TYR A 411 -4.12 14.17 -15.75
N ARG A 412 -5.38 13.87 -15.42
CA ARG A 412 -6.31 14.89 -14.85
C ARG A 412 -6.10 15.23 -13.37
N HIS A 413 -5.15 14.58 -12.69
CA HIS A 413 -4.91 14.75 -11.25
C HIS A 413 -3.68 15.57 -10.92
N LEU A 414 -3.25 16.48 -11.80
CA LEU A 414 -2.07 17.32 -11.57
C LEU A 414 -2.14 18.13 -10.25
N PRO A 415 -3.29 18.73 -9.84
CA PRO A 415 -3.40 19.37 -8.52
C PRO A 415 -3.26 18.39 -7.34
N ALA A 416 -3.81 17.18 -7.47
CA ALA A 416 -3.70 16.16 -6.44
C ALA A 416 -2.26 15.64 -6.32
N LEU A 417 -1.58 15.51 -7.45
CA LEU A 417 -0.16 15.14 -7.51
C LEU A 417 0.70 16.18 -6.78
N ARG A 418 0.50 17.47 -7.06
CA ARG A 418 1.20 18.57 -6.36
C ARG A 418 0.97 18.53 -4.84
N LEU A 419 -0.27 18.33 -4.41
CA LEU A 419 -0.57 18.30 -2.97
C LEU A 419 0.05 17.05 -2.32
N LEU A 420 -0.10 15.88 -2.93
CA LEU A 420 0.46 14.63 -2.39
C LEU A 420 2.00 14.66 -2.35
N SER A 421 2.66 15.20 -3.37
CA SER A 421 4.12 15.32 -3.39
C SER A 421 4.62 16.24 -2.28
N ALA A 422 3.99 17.41 -2.10
CA ALA A 422 4.29 18.31 -1.00
C ALA A 422 4.07 17.65 0.38
N ARG A 423 3.00 16.86 0.55
CA ARG A 423 2.73 16.12 1.79
C ARG A 423 3.75 15.02 2.06
N ILE A 424 4.20 14.30 1.03
CA ILE A 424 5.27 13.29 1.16
C ILE A 424 6.59 13.93 1.53
N ALA A 425 6.90 15.11 0.98
CA ALA A 425 8.09 15.88 1.35
C ALA A 425 8.03 16.39 2.80
N ALA A 426 6.84 16.84 3.25
CA ALA A 426 6.66 17.35 4.61
C ALA A 426 6.56 16.26 5.70
N THR A 427 6.22 15.03 5.35
CA THR A 427 6.04 13.93 6.31
C THR A 427 7.33 13.11 6.47
N LYS A 428 7.82 13.00 7.71
CA LYS A 428 8.94 12.11 8.07
C LYS A 428 8.42 10.73 8.52
N ASP A 429 9.21 9.68 8.33
CA ASP A 429 8.86 8.35 8.86
C ASP A 429 9.16 8.28 10.36
N VAL A 430 8.20 8.69 11.18
CA VAL A 430 8.37 8.85 12.63
C VAL A 430 8.56 7.53 13.38
N MET A 431 8.19 6.39 12.79
CA MET A 431 8.05 5.12 13.51
C MET A 431 9.19 4.12 13.28
N GLY A 432 10.10 4.35 12.32
CA GLY A 432 11.26 3.46 12.07
C GLY A 432 10.91 2.00 11.76
N ILE A 433 9.68 1.70 11.33
CA ILE A 433 9.17 0.32 11.17
C ILE A 433 9.72 -0.34 9.88
N ALA A 434 10.12 0.45 8.89
CA ALA A 434 10.62 -0.03 7.60
C ALA A 434 12.14 0.07 7.52
N SER A 435 12.79 -0.87 6.83
CA SER A 435 14.22 -0.76 6.55
C SER A 435 14.51 0.44 5.64
N PRO A 436 15.67 1.12 5.79
CA PRO A 436 16.03 2.28 4.98
C PRO A 436 15.91 2.04 3.46
N LEU A 437 16.29 0.85 3.00
CA LEU A 437 16.20 0.45 1.60
C LEU A 437 14.75 0.33 1.09
N VAL A 438 13.83 -0.17 1.93
CA VAL A 438 12.41 -0.27 1.56
C VAL A 438 11.82 1.13 1.42
N LEU A 439 12.14 2.04 2.34
CA LEU A 439 11.69 3.42 2.27
C LEU A 439 12.25 4.13 1.04
N ALA A 440 13.56 4.02 0.78
CA ALA A 440 14.21 4.59 -0.40
C ALA A 440 13.57 4.09 -1.72
N ARG A 441 13.15 2.82 -1.78
CA ARG A 441 12.44 2.24 -2.93
C ARG A 441 11.03 2.78 -3.09
N GLU A 442 10.32 3.07 -2.01
CA GLU A 442 8.97 3.66 -2.07
C GLU A 442 9.03 5.13 -2.48
N LEU A 443 10.02 5.87 -1.97
CA LEU A 443 10.26 7.25 -2.36
C LEU A 443 10.74 7.37 -3.81
N SER A 444 11.61 6.46 -4.30
CA SER A 444 12.04 6.47 -5.70
C SER A 444 10.86 6.28 -6.66
N GLN A 445 9.87 5.47 -6.28
CA GLN A 445 8.63 5.29 -7.06
C GLN A 445 7.75 6.55 -7.06
N ALA A 446 7.76 7.32 -5.96
CA ALA A 446 7.04 8.60 -5.92
C ALA A 446 7.68 9.63 -6.87
N VAL A 447 9.02 9.73 -6.89
CA VAL A 447 9.75 10.60 -7.81
C VAL A 447 9.52 10.17 -9.27
N GLU A 448 9.55 8.86 -9.54
CA GLU A 448 9.25 8.28 -10.86
C GLU A 448 7.83 8.63 -11.33
N ALA A 449 6.84 8.52 -10.44
CA ALA A 449 5.46 8.90 -10.74
C ALA A 449 5.34 10.39 -11.09
N ILE A 450 6.01 11.28 -10.34
CA ILE A 450 6.01 12.73 -10.61
C ILE A 450 6.67 13.05 -11.95
N ALA A 451 7.83 12.44 -12.22
CA ALA A 451 8.57 12.63 -13.47
C ALA A 451 7.80 12.13 -14.70
N PHE A 452 7.03 11.05 -14.57
CA PHE A 452 6.17 10.55 -15.64
C PHE A 452 5.13 11.59 -16.11
N PHE A 453 4.63 12.42 -15.19
CA PHE A 453 3.71 13.50 -15.52
C PHE A 453 4.40 14.79 -16.00
N TYR A 454 5.73 14.81 -16.07
CA TYR A 454 6.52 15.99 -16.42
C TYR A 454 6.16 17.24 -15.59
N ALA A 455 5.81 17.03 -14.32
CA ALA A 455 5.31 18.06 -13.43
C ALA A 455 6.47 18.89 -12.82
N THR A 456 7.01 19.83 -13.60
CA THR A 456 8.15 20.69 -13.22
C THR A 456 7.84 21.62 -12.04
N ASP A 457 6.57 21.95 -11.84
CA ASP A 457 6.03 22.66 -10.69
C ASP A 457 6.20 21.93 -9.34
N CYS A 458 6.46 20.61 -9.36
CA CYS A 458 6.71 19.80 -8.17
C CYS A 458 8.19 19.75 -7.78
N ALA A 459 9.08 20.46 -8.49
CA ALA A 459 10.52 20.41 -8.28
C ALA A 459 10.94 20.58 -6.80
N PRO A 460 10.39 21.53 -6.00
CA PRO A 460 10.77 21.67 -4.58
C PRO A 460 10.41 20.45 -3.71
N ALA A 461 9.31 19.76 -4.02
CA ALA A 461 8.95 18.54 -3.32
C ALA A 461 9.85 17.37 -3.76
N VAL A 462 10.19 17.31 -5.05
CA VAL A 462 11.09 16.30 -5.60
C VAL A 462 12.49 16.42 -4.99
N THR A 463 13.04 17.63 -4.87
CA THR A 463 14.36 17.84 -4.25
C THR A 463 14.40 17.31 -2.82
N ALA A 464 13.40 17.68 -2.01
CA ALA A 464 13.30 17.24 -0.62
C ALA A 464 13.15 15.72 -0.50
N ILE A 465 12.40 15.08 -1.41
CA ILE A 465 12.27 13.62 -1.44
C ILE A 465 13.59 12.96 -1.83
N ILE A 466 14.35 13.54 -2.77
CA ILE A 466 15.66 13.00 -3.20
C ILE A 466 16.69 13.12 -2.07
N ASP A 467 16.75 14.25 -1.37
CA ASP A 467 17.65 14.42 -0.22
C ASP A 467 17.42 13.33 0.84
N ASP A 468 16.14 13.05 1.11
CA ASP A 468 15.72 12.00 2.03
C ASP A 468 16.10 10.59 1.52
N ILE A 469 15.95 10.31 0.22
CA ILE A 469 16.45 9.06 -0.38
C ILE A 469 17.96 8.92 -0.18
N LEU A 470 18.72 9.99 -0.44
CA LEU A 470 20.18 10.00 -0.34
C LEU A 470 20.64 9.72 1.10
N GLU A 471 20.00 10.34 2.10
CA GLU A 471 20.23 10.09 3.52
C GLU A 471 20.04 8.61 3.86
N HIS A 472 18.97 7.97 3.34
CA HIS A 472 18.67 6.56 3.62
C HIS A 472 19.58 5.55 2.93
N ILE A 473 20.29 5.93 1.86
CA ILE A 473 21.17 5.02 1.09
C ILE A 473 22.66 5.34 1.24
N GLU A 474 23.03 6.39 1.96
CA GLU A 474 24.40 6.87 2.09
C GLU A 474 25.37 5.77 2.56
N SER A 475 24.99 5.05 3.62
CA SER A 475 25.80 3.94 4.17
C SER A 475 26.03 2.83 3.16
N SER A 476 25.05 2.58 2.28
CA SER A 476 25.13 1.55 1.24
C SER A 476 25.92 2.02 0.03
N MET A 477 25.86 3.31 -0.34
CA MET A 477 26.64 3.87 -1.45
C MET A 477 28.14 3.98 -1.14
N ASN A 478 28.48 4.22 0.12
CA ASN A 478 29.87 4.42 0.58
C ASN A 478 30.53 3.13 1.08
N ALA A 479 29.95 1.96 0.78
CA ALA A 479 30.51 0.68 1.19
C ALA A 479 31.96 0.50 0.65
N PRO A 480 32.94 0.09 1.48
CA PRO A 480 34.33 -0.07 1.05
C PRO A 480 34.52 -1.01 -0.15
N ALA A 481 33.61 -1.98 -0.31
CA ALA A 481 33.59 -2.90 -1.44
C ALA A 481 33.32 -2.20 -2.79
N LEU A 482 32.53 -1.12 -2.81
CA LEU A 482 32.24 -0.33 -4.01
C LEU A 482 33.37 0.67 -4.32
N LEU A 483 34.08 1.14 -3.30
CA LEU A 483 35.21 2.07 -3.44
C LEU A 483 36.46 1.37 -3.98
N ASN A 484 36.65 0.09 -3.64
CA ASN A 484 37.73 -0.74 -4.14
C ASN A 484 37.31 -1.40 -5.47
N ARG A 485 37.71 -0.80 -6.61
CA ARG A 485 37.32 -1.05 -8.03
C ARG A 485 37.29 -2.49 -8.60
N PHE A 486 37.19 -3.57 -7.80
CA PHE A 486 37.43 -4.94 -8.27
C PHE A 486 36.49 -6.04 -7.77
N ARG A 487 35.32 -5.74 -7.19
CA ARG A 487 34.32 -6.79 -6.88
C ARG A 487 33.05 -6.65 -7.70
N ALA A 488 32.50 -7.79 -8.12
CA ALA A 488 31.17 -7.87 -8.71
C ALA A 488 30.14 -7.39 -7.67
N LEU A 489 29.18 -6.56 -8.10
CA LEU A 489 28.08 -6.10 -7.24
C LEU A 489 27.35 -7.32 -6.66
N SER A 490 27.06 -7.29 -5.36
CA SER A 490 26.15 -8.24 -4.74
C SER A 490 24.73 -8.07 -5.31
N ILE A 491 23.90 -9.11 -5.17
CA ILE A 491 22.50 -9.08 -5.63
C ILE A 491 21.72 -7.91 -5.00
N GLU A 492 22.05 -7.53 -3.76
CA GLU A 492 21.42 -6.42 -3.06
C GLU A 492 21.89 -5.06 -3.59
N GLU A 493 23.18 -4.91 -3.89
CA GLU A 493 23.72 -3.70 -4.52
C GLU A 493 23.19 -3.51 -5.94
N VAL A 494 23.05 -4.58 -6.74
CA VAL A 494 22.41 -4.51 -8.06
C VAL A 494 20.96 -4.05 -7.92
N LYS A 495 20.20 -4.61 -6.96
CA LYS A 495 18.81 -4.19 -6.70
C LYS A 495 18.73 -2.73 -6.24
N LEU A 496 19.65 -2.26 -5.41
CA LEU A 496 19.74 -0.86 -4.98
C LEU A 496 20.03 0.05 -6.17
N ALA A 497 21.01 -0.30 -7.00
CA ALA A 497 21.36 0.43 -8.21
C ALA A 497 20.15 0.55 -9.14
N GLU A 498 19.49 -0.55 -9.46
CA GLU A 498 18.40 -0.59 -10.43
C GLU A 498 17.08 -0.03 -9.91
N ARG A 499 16.71 -0.32 -8.66
CA ARG A 499 15.38 0.03 -8.13
C ARG A 499 15.35 1.39 -7.44
N VAL A 500 16.49 1.98 -7.14
CA VAL A 500 16.59 3.28 -6.46
C VAL A 500 17.43 4.23 -7.31
N VAL A 501 18.74 4.00 -7.43
CA VAL A 501 19.68 4.98 -8.00
C VAL A 501 19.37 5.31 -9.47
N LEU A 502 19.28 4.30 -10.33
CA LEU A 502 19.02 4.49 -11.76
C LEU A 502 17.62 5.05 -12.03
N ARG A 503 16.62 4.68 -11.22
CA ARG A 503 15.27 5.24 -11.34
C ARG A 503 15.22 6.71 -10.98
N VAL A 504 15.83 7.10 -9.84
CA VAL A 504 15.89 8.50 -9.43
C VAL A 504 16.66 9.30 -10.46
N LEU A 505 17.81 8.79 -10.93
CA LEU A 505 18.62 9.43 -11.96
C LEU A 505 17.84 9.64 -13.27
N LEU A 506 17.14 8.61 -13.76
CA LEU A 506 16.30 8.70 -14.96
C LEU A 506 15.13 9.68 -14.77
N SER A 507 14.52 9.70 -13.59
CA SER A 507 13.42 10.61 -13.25
C SER A 507 13.88 12.07 -13.23
N CYS A 508 15.07 12.33 -12.65
CA CYS A 508 15.71 13.63 -12.71
C CYS A 508 16.00 14.06 -14.15
N ALA A 509 16.54 13.15 -14.97
CA ALA A 509 16.81 13.43 -16.38
C ALA A 509 15.54 13.76 -17.17
N ARG A 510 14.42 13.08 -16.92
CA ARG A 510 13.14 13.39 -17.56
C ARG A 510 12.63 14.79 -17.19
N LEU A 511 12.66 15.15 -15.91
CA LEU A 511 12.27 16.48 -15.42
C LEU A 511 13.17 17.60 -15.96
N LEU A 512 14.48 17.35 -16.00
CA LEU A 512 15.47 18.28 -16.57
C LEU A 512 15.29 18.43 -18.09
N SER A 513 15.02 17.34 -18.80
CA SER A 513 14.79 17.36 -20.25
C SER A 513 13.56 18.17 -20.63
N THR A 514 12.49 18.15 -19.82
CA THR A 514 11.33 19.00 -20.06
C THR A 514 11.62 20.46 -19.77
N HIS A 515 12.42 20.75 -18.76
CA HIS A 515 12.87 22.12 -18.48
C HIS A 515 13.68 22.71 -19.65
N ILE A 516 14.52 21.90 -20.33
CA ILE A 516 15.22 22.32 -21.56
C ILE A 516 14.22 22.72 -22.65
N ALA A 517 13.17 21.92 -22.85
CA ALA A 517 12.14 22.19 -23.85
C ALA A 517 11.33 23.45 -23.51
N GLU A 518 10.92 23.61 -22.25
CA GLU A 518 10.16 24.77 -21.77
C GLU A 518 10.97 26.07 -21.91
N LYS A 519 12.27 26.08 -21.56
CA LYS A 519 13.15 27.23 -21.76
C LYS A 519 13.36 27.58 -23.23
N ALA A 520 13.36 26.60 -24.12
CA ALA A 520 13.48 26.84 -25.56
C ALA A 520 12.21 27.47 -26.16
N GLU A 521 11.03 27.20 -25.59
CA GLU A 521 9.75 27.72 -26.08
C GLU A 521 9.31 29.04 -25.42
N LYS A 522 9.64 29.26 -24.14
CA LYS A 522 9.15 30.39 -23.33
C LYS A 522 10.31 31.32 -22.93
N SER A 523 10.82 32.10 -23.89
CA SER A 523 11.88 33.10 -23.63
C SER A 523 11.40 34.37 -22.92
N THR A 524 10.11 34.49 -22.55
CA THR A 524 9.50 35.74 -22.06
C THR A 524 8.59 35.62 -20.83
N LEU A 525 8.38 34.43 -20.25
CA LEU A 525 7.58 34.28 -19.02
C LEU A 525 8.49 34.11 -17.81
N GLU A 526 8.36 35.01 -16.83
CA GLU A 526 9.04 34.96 -15.54
C GLU A 526 8.76 33.61 -14.84
N THR A 527 9.74 32.71 -14.90
CA THR A 527 9.76 31.49 -14.09
C THR A 527 9.92 31.87 -12.63
N ALA A 528 9.09 31.30 -11.74
CA ALA A 528 9.17 31.59 -10.32
C ALA A 528 10.59 31.24 -9.78
N PRO A 529 11.25 32.13 -9.03
CA PRO A 529 12.66 31.96 -8.62
C PRO A 529 12.90 30.66 -7.84
N ALA A 530 11.94 30.25 -7.01
CA ALA A 530 11.98 29.01 -6.23
C ALA A 530 12.00 27.74 -7.11
N GLN A 531 11.36 27.78 -8.29
CA GLN A 531 11.35 26.65 -9.22
C GLN A 531 12.73 26.49 -9.89
N GLU A 532 13.37 27.60 -10.26
CA GLU A 532 14.72 27.55 -10.84
C GLU A 532 15.77 27.07 -9.85
N GLU A 533 15.66 27.50 -8.60
CA GLU A 533 16.50 26.99 -7.50
C GLU A 533 16.31 25.49 -7.31
N ALA A 534 15.08 25.01 -7.29
CA ALA A 534 14.78 23.58 -7.19
C ALA A 534 15.32 22.79 -8.40
N MET A 535 15.19 23.31 -9.62
CA MET A 535 15.75 22.67 -10.82
C MET A 535 17.29 22.62 -10.80
N ARG A 536 17.95 23.66 -10.26
CA ARG A 536 19.40 23.65 -10.02
C ARG A 536 19.79 22.60 -8.98
N ALA A 537 19.02 22.46 -7.89
CA ALA A 537 19.25 21.41 -6.90
C ALA A 537 19.07 20.00 -7.48
N ILE A 538 18.04 19.76 -8.32
CA ILE A 538 17.86 18.50 -9.04
C ILE A 538 19.07 18.20 -9.93
N LEU A 539 19.62 19.20 -10.63
CA LEU A 539 20.83 19.03 -11.44
C LEU A 539 22.04 18.60 -10.59
N THR A 540 22.27 19.23 -9.44
CA THR A 540 23.36 18.87 -8.52
C THR A 540 23.20 17.45 -7.96
N GLN A 541 21.98 17.10 -7.52
CA GLN A 541 21.66 15.76 -7.02
C GLN A 541 21.83 14.69 -8.11
N ALA A 542 21.34 14.95 -9.33
CA ALA A 542 21.50 14.05 -10.47
C ALA A 542 22.98 13.84 -10.82
N THR A 543 23.79 14.90 -10.77
CA THR A 543 25.24 14.83 -11.00
C THR A 543 25.92 13.99 -9.92
N THR A 544 25.51 14.13 -8.66
CA THR A 544 26.04 13.32 -7.54
C THR A 544 25.68 11.85 -7.70
N LEU A 545 24.42 11.53 -8.05
CA LEU A 545 23.96 10.16 -8.30
C LEU A 545 24.68 9.52 -9.50
N ALA A 546 24.86 10.26 -10.60
CA ALA A 546 25.60 9.80 -11.76
C ALA A 546 27.08 9.51 -11.44
N MET A 547 27.65 10.25 -10.50
CA MET A 547 29.04 10.12 -10.07
C MET A 547 29.25 9.16 -8.90
N SER A 548 28.20 8.59 -8.35
CA SER A 548 28.27 7.69 -7.20
C SER A 548 29.09 6.41 -7.50
N PRO A 549 29.75 5.82 -6.48
CA PRO A 549 30.52 4.59 -6.65
C PRO A 549 29.69 3.44 -7.25
N ILE A 550 28.42 3.34 -6.85
CA ILE A 550 27.49 2.31 -7.32
C ILE A 550 27.11 2.47 -8.79
N THR A 551 26.86 3.70 -9.26
CA THR A 551 26.61 3.97 -10.69
C THR A 551 27.85 3.69 -11.53
N ARG A 552 29.05 4.03 -11.04
CA ARG A 552 30.32 3.72 -11.74
C ARG A 552 30.57 2.22 -11.85
N ALA A 553 30.32 1.46 -10.78
CA ALA A 553 30.43 0.00 -10.78
C ALA A 553 29.43 -0.63 -11.75
N TYR A 554 28.18 -0.15 -11.76
CA TYR A 554 27.13 -0.61 -12.67
C TYR A 554 27.47 -0.29 -14.14
N LEU A 555 27.95 0.93 -14.41
CA LEU A 555 28.41 1.35 -15.73
C LEU A 555 29.58 0.48 -16.22
N ALA A 556 30.55 0.17 -15.35
CA ALA A 556 31.67 -0.71 -15.70
C ALA A 556 31.21 -2.13 -16.05
N MET A 557 30.15 -2.64 -15.43
CA MET A 557 29.51 -3.91 -15.82
C MET A 557 28.85 -3.79 -17.21
N GLY A 558 28.12 -2.71 -17.47
CA GLY A 558 27.51 -2.44 -18.77
C GLY A 558 28.52 -2.30 -19.92
N LEU A 559 29.63 -1.58 -19.69
CA LEU A 559 30.69 -1.39 -20.69
C LEU A 559 31.37 -2.71 -21.10
N ARG A 560 31.38 -3.73 -20.24
CA ARG A 560 31.88 -5.07 -20.61
C ARG A 560 31.01 -5.74 -21.66
N LEU A 561 29.75 -5.33 -21.78
CA LEU A 561 28.78 -5.87 -22.75
C LEU A 561 28.88 -5.19 -24.13
N ILE A 562 29.69 -4.14 -24.31
CA ILE A 562 29.86 -3.42 -25.60
C ILE A 562 30.27 -4.37 -26.74
N HIS A 563 31.00 -5.44 -26.44
CA HIS A 563 31.49 -6.40 -27.44
C HIS A 563 30.46 -7.47 -27.82
N VAL A 564 29.30 -7.51 -27.15
CA VAL A 564 28.23 -8.46 -27.42
C VAL A 564 27.30 -7.87 -28.48
N ARG A 565 27.31 -8.44 -29.69
CA ARG A 565 26.50 -7.97 -30.84
C ARG A 565 25.04 -8.42 -30.82
N GLU A 566 24.68 -9.39 -29.98
CA GLU A 566 23.30 -9.91 -29.87
C GLU A 566 22.90 -9.98 -28.39
N VAL A 567 21.92 -9.16 -27.99
CA VAL A 567 21.24 -9.34 -26.69
C VAL A 567 20.22 -10.46 -26.89
N GLN A 568 20.59 -11.71 -26.57
CA GLN A 568 19.68 -12.85 -26.72
C GLN A 568 18.46 -12.68 -25.81
N ARG A 569 17.26 -12.61 -26.42
CA ARG A 569 15.99 -12.29 -25.76
C ARG A 569 15.54 -13.26 -24.66
N GLU A 570 16.04 -14.49 -24.61
CA GLU A 570 15.44 -15.57 -23.80
C GLU A 570 16.39 -16.28 -22.81
N GLY A 571 17.66 -15.88 -22.71
CA GLY A 571 18.64 -16.56 -21.85
C GLY A 571 19.04 -15.81 -20.57
N ASP A 572 19.41 -14.52 -20.69
CA ASP A 572 20.05 -13.79 -19.60
C ASP A 572 19.33 -12.48 -19.27
N THR A 573 18.30 -12.57 -18.43
CA THR A 573 17.57 -11.41 -17.87
C THR A 573 18.50 -10.32 -17.29
N ILE A 574 19.66 -10.72 -16.78
CA ILE A 574 20.69 -9.84 -16.21
C ILE A 574 21.38 -9.01 -17.30
N GLN A 575 21.66 -9.57 -18.48
CA GLN A 575 22.29 -8.83 -19.58
C GLN A 575 21.36 -7.75 -20.13
N VAL A 576 20.07 -8.08 -20.30
CA VAL A 576 19.04 -7.13 -20.74
C VAL A 576 18.89 -5.99 -19.73
N GLN A 577 18.84 -6.29 -18.43
CA GLN A 577 18.74 -5.29 -17.37
C GLN A 577 19.95 -4.34 -17.34
N ASN A 578 21.16 -4.91 -17.41
CA ASN A 578 22.39 -4.12 -17.46
C ASN A 578 22.46 -3.22 -18.70
N PHE A 579 22.00 -3.70 -19.86
CA PHE A 579 21.90 -2.90 -21.08
C PHE A 579 20.95 -1.71 -20.89
N VAL A 580 19.72 -1.97 -20.42
CA VAL A 580 18.70 -0.93 -20.16
C VAL A 580 19.22 0.10 -19.18
N GLY A 581 19.81 -0.34 -18.06
CA GLY A 581 20.38 0.54 -17.06
C GLY A 581 21.53 1.40 -17.61
N THR A 582 22.38 0.85 -18.48
CA THR A 582 23.47 1.61 -19.10
C THR A 582 22.95 2.67 -20.07
N MET A 583 21.89 2.38 -20.83
CA MET A 583 21.23 3.37 -21.69
C MET A 583 20.54 4.48 -20.88
N HIS A 584 19.99 4.17 -19.71
CA HIS A 584 19.47 5.19 -18.80
C HIS A 584 20.60 6.13 -18.30
N VAL A 585 21.77 5.59 -17.97
CA VAL A 585 22.95 6.40 -17.60
C VAL A 585 23.40 7.26 -18.79
N PHE A 586 23.42 6.72 -20.01
CA PHE A 586 23.75 7.47 -21.22
C PHE A 586 22.81 8.67 -21.43
N TYR A 587 21.49 8.43 -21.37
CA TYR A 587 20.49 9.49 -21.49
C TYR A 587 20.61 10.54 -20.38
N ALA A 588 20.70 10.11 -19.12
CA ALA A 588 20.82 11.02 -17.98
C ALA A 588 22.09 11.89 -18.06
N THR A 589 23.23 11.28 -18.41
CA THR A 589 24.50 12.00 -18.57
C THR A 589 24.41 13.06 -19.68
N THR A 590 23.77 12.73 -20.79
CA THR A 590 23.53 13.67 -21.91
C THR A 590 22.68 14.86 -21.46
N VAL A 591 21.59 14.60 -20.73
CA VAL A 591 20.70 15.67 -20.24
C VAL A 591 21.40 16.55 -19.20
N ILE A 592 22.11 15.96 -18.22
CA ILE A 592 22.86 16.71 -17.19
C ILE A 592 23.83 17.69 -17.84
N LEU A 593 24.64 17.22 -18.80
CA LEU A 593 25.62 18.07 -19.51
C LEU A 593 24.94 19.16 -20.34
N THR A 594 23.80 18.86 -20.95
CA THR A 594 23.03 19.85 -21.75
C THR A 594 22.46 20.95 -20.87
N VAL A 595 21.87 20.63 -19.71
CA VAL A 595 21.36 21.64 -18.78
C VAL A 595 22.51 22.47 -18.19
N ALA A 596 23.63 21.82 -17.82
CA ALA A 596 24.80 22.51 -17.30
C ALA A 596 25.38 23.53 -18.29
N ALA A 597 25.43 23.19 -19.58
CA ALA A 597 25.88 24.09 -20.64
C ALA A 597 24.95 25.32 -20.82
N GLN A 598 23.65 25.16 -20.60
CA GLN A 598 22.65 26.23 -20.75
C GLN A 598 22.53 27.14 -19.51
N ALA A 599 22.99 26.69 -18.34
CA ALA A 599 22.77 27.39 -17.07
C ALA A 599 23.65 28.65 -16.85
N GLY A 600 24.66 28.89 -17.70
CA GLY A 600 25.39 30.18 -17.77
C GLY A 600 26.20 30.62 -16.53
N ALA A 601 26.07 29.97 -15.39
CA ALA A 601 26.80 30.29 -14.16
C ALA A 601 27.95 29.30 -13.96
N ALA A 602 29.16 29.83 -13.72
CA ALA A 602 30.38 29.08 -13.50
C ALA A 602 30.17 27.97 -12.45
N PRO A 603 30.38 26.69 -12.80
CA PRO A 603 30.30 25.60 -11.84
C PRO A 603 31.41 25.78 -10.79
N ALA A 604 31.13 25.49 -9.51
CA ALA A 604 32.17 25.46 -8.49
C ALA A 604 33.25 24.44 -8.89
N ALA A 605 34.49 24.57 -8.42
CA ALA A 605 35.62 23.74 -8.87
C ALA A 605 35.38 22.20 -8.77
N LEU A 606 34.49 21.77 -7.87
CA LEU A 606 34.05 20.37 -7.73
C LEU A 606 33.16 19.88 -8.89
N ASP A 607 32.41 20.78 -9.53
CA ASP A 607 31.51 20.46 -10.64
C ASP A 607 32.29 20.27 -11.94
N MET A 608 33.37 21.00 -12.18
CA MET A 608 34.13 20.88 -13.45
C MET A 608 34.74 19.49 -13.63
N ALA A 609 35.38 18.96 -12.58
CA ALA A 609 35.92 17.60 -12.60
C ALA A 609 34.83 16.52 -12.75
N ALA A 610 33.66 16.75 -12.15
CA ALA A 610 32.52 15.85 -12.29
C ALA A 610 32.02 15.80 -13.74
N HIS A 611 31.84 16.96 -14.37
CA HIS A 611 31.43 17.07 -15.76
C HIS A 611 32.45 16.46 -16.73
N ASP A 612 33.76 16.57 -16.47
CA ASP A 612 34.78 15.94 -17.31
C ASP A 612 34.72 14.41 -17.29
N ILE A 613 34.47 13.82 -16.12
CA ILE A 613 34.26 12.37 -16.00
C ILE A 613 32.96 11.95 -16.71
N LEU A 614 31.88 12.73 -16.57
CA LEU A 614 30.63 12.49 -17.29
C LEU A 614 30.83 12.56 -18.82
N ARG A 615 31.57 13.55 -19.33
CA ARG A 615 31.95 13.63 -20.75
C ARG A 615 32.77 12.42 -21.20
N ALA A 616 33.70 11.95 -20.37
CA ALA A 616 34.47 10.75 -20.68
C ALA A 616 33.59 9.49 -20.79
N ASN A 617 32.64 9.32 -19.86
CA ASN A 617 31.66 8.22 -19.90
C ASN A 617 30.78 8.31 -21.15
N LEU A 618 30.31 9.52 -21.48
CA LEU A 618 29.48 9.78 -22.65
C LEU A 618 30.22 9.43 -23.97
N ARG A 619 31.51 9.79 -24.08
CA ARG A 619 32.37 9.42 -25.23
C ARG A 619 32.55 7.91 -25.37
N GLN A 620 32.62 7.17 -24.26
CA GLN A 620 32.74 5.71 -24.30
C GLN A 620 31.44 5.02 -24.72
N LEU A 621 30.29 5.58 -24.32
CA LEU A 621 28.97 5.00 -24.60
C LEU A 621 28.44 5.35 -26.00
N LEU A 622 28.83 6.50 -26.56
CA LEU A 622 28.31 7.01 -27.83
C LEU A 622 28.49 6.05 -29.03
N PRO A 623 29.67 5.45 -29.28
CA PRO A 623 29.83 4.51 -30.41
C PRO A 623 28.93 3.28 -30.27
N TRP A 624 28.71 2.83 -29.04
CA TRP A 624 27.83 1.70 -28.76
C TRP A 624 26.36 2.06 -29.02
N ALA A 625 25.89 3.21 -28.53
CA ALA A 625 24.54 3.71 -28.78
C ALA A 625 24.25 3.91 -30.28
N GLN A 626 25.22 4.46 -31.04
CA GLN A 626 25.11 4.62 -32.49
C GLN A 626 25.01 3.27 -33.21
N THR A 627 25.83 2.30 -32.81
CA THR A 627 25.80 0.93 -33.36
C THR A 627 24.44 0.28 -33.10
N MET A 628 23.92 0.36 -31.87
CA MET A 628 22.63 -0.20 -31.49
C MET A 628 21.45 0.50 -32.18
N SER A 629 21.55 1.81 -32.44
CA SER A 629 20.51 2.56 -33.17
C SER A 629 20.35 2.15 -34.64
N SER A 630 21.36 1.48 -35.20
CA SER A 630 21.35 0.97 -36.58
C SER A 630 20.81 -0.46 -36.72
N MET A 631 20.53 -1.14 -35.60
CA MET A 631 19.95 -2.49 -35.56
C MET A 631 18.43 -2.47 -35.83
N ARG A 632 17.84 -3.61 -36.22
CA ARG A 632 16.44 -3.66 -36.68
C ARG A 632 15.46 -3.37 -35.54
N VAL A 633 14.35 -2.71 -35.87
CA VAL A 633 13.21 -2.47 -34.96
C VAL A 633 12.70 -3.82 -34.43
N GLY A 634 12.92 -4.06 -33.14
CA GLY A 634 12.57 -5.31 -32.45
C GLY A 634 13.71 -5.88 -31.61
N GLU A 635 14.97 -5.66 -31.92
CA GLU A 635 16.10 -6.33 -31.22
C GLU A 635 16.45 -5.71 -29.85
N MET A 636 15.81 -4.60 -29.47
CA MET A 636 16.10 -3.82 -28.27
C MET A 636 14.84 -3.60 -27.41
N PRO A 637 14.95 -3.56 -26.06
CA PRO A 637 13.85 -3.15 -25.19
C PRO A 637 13.34 -1.75 -25.56
N GLU A 638 12.02 -1.60 -25.72
CA GLU A 638 11.38 -0.36 -26.20
C GLU A 638 11.74 0.88 -25.34
N GLU A 639 11.78 0.72 -24.02
CA GLU A 639 12.12 1.80 -23.09
C GLU A 639 13.53 2.34 -23.32
N ALA A 640 14.52 1.45 -23.46
CA ALA A 640 15.90 1.82 -23.72
C ALA A 640 16.07 2.46 -25.11
N ALA A 641 15.31 1.98 -26.10
CA ALA A 641 15.31 2.51 -27.46
C ALA A 641 14.88 3.98 -27.51
N VAL A 642 13.79 4.31 -26.81
CA VAL A 642 13.22 5.66 -26.77
C VAL A 642 14.19 6.64 -26.10
N GLU A 643 14.75 6.30 -24.94
CA GLU A 643 15.65 7.22 -24.23
C GLU A 643 17.01 7.37 -24.95
N MET A 644 17.52 6.30 -25.57
CA MET A 644 18.71 6.37 -26.41
C MET A 644 18.51 7.27 -27.63
N ALA A 645 17.36 7.16 -28.31
CA ALA A 645 17.05 8.01 -29.45
C ALA A 645 16.98 9.50 -29.04
N LYS A 646 16.34 9.81 -27.91
CA LYS A 646 16.30 11.18 -27.38
C LYS A 646 17.70 11.72 -27.06
N ALA A 647 18.56 10.90 -26.45
CA ALA A 647 19.94 11.29 -26.15
C ALA A 647 20.72 11.62 -27.43
N LEU A 648 20.62 10.78 -28.47
CA LEU A 648 21.29 11.02 -29.75
C LEU A 648 20.77 12.29 -30.45
N VAL A 649 19.48 12.58 -30.36
CA VAL A 649 18.89 13.83 -30.87
C VAL A 649 19.43 15.04 -30.11
N LEU A 650 19.53 14.98 -28.78
CA LEU A 650 20.11 16.05 -27.97
C LEU A 650 21.59 16.30 -28.31
N LEU A 651 22.39 15.24 -28.46
CA LEU A 651 23.80 15.33 -28.85
C LEU A 651 23.99 15.96 -30.22
N LYS A 652 23.09 15.66 -31.16
CA LYS A 652 23.11 16.29 -32.49
C LYS A 652 22.77 17.78 -32.42
N LYS A 653 21.91 18.17 -31.49
CA LYS A 653 21.48 19.57 -31.30
C LYS A 653 22.51 20.42 -30.55
N TYR A 654 23.20 19.83 -29.58
CA TYR A 654 24.19 20.49 -28.72
C TYR A 654 25.52 19.71 -28.73
N PRO A 655 26.29 19.74 -29.85
CA PRO A 655 27.56 19.01 -29.94
C PRO A 655 28.60 19.49 -28.92
N GLU A 656 28.55 20.76 -28.52
CA GLU A 656 29.49 21.41 -27.59
C GLU A 656 29.53 20.76 -26.20
N ILE A 657 28.53 19.95 -25.82
CA ILE A 657 28.55 19.22 -24.54
C ILE A 657 29.66 18.15 -24.51
N MET A 658 30.15 17.75 -25.68
CA MET A 658 31.27 16.81 -25.85
C MET A 658 32.64 17.50 -25.80
N ASP A 659 32.70 18.82 -25.79
CA ASP A 659 33.94 19.59 -25.76
C ASP A 659 34.41 19.80 -24.31
N THR A 660 35.71 19.68 -24.08
CA THR A 660 36.31 20.09 -22.80
C THR A 660 36.43 21.62 -22.79
N PRO A 661 35.88 22.33 -21.79
CA PRO A 661 35.99 23.78 -21.74
C PRO A 661 37.47 24.16 -21.68
N THR A 662 37.94 24.80 -22.75
CA THR A 662 39.30 25.33 -22.82
C THR A 662 39.43 26.46 -21.81
N GLY A 663 40.39 26.31 -20.89
CA GLY A 663 40.73 27.37 -19.94
C GLY A 663 41.00 28.68 -20.70
N THR A 664 40.45 29.76 -20.16
CA THR A 664 40.75 31.14 -20.57
C THR A 664 42.25 31.37 -20.54
N MET A 665 42.90 31.21 -21.70
CA MET A 665 44.23 31.76 -21.95
C MET A 665 44.09 33.27 -21.89
N THR A 666 44.64 33.83 -20.82
CA THR A 666 45.05 35.22 -20.64
C THR A 666 45.36 35.90 -21.97
N GLN A 667 44.64 36.99 -22.27
CA GLN A 667 45.08 38.01 -23.22
C GLN A 667 46.43 38.57 -22.76
N GLY A 668 47.52 37.96 -23.22
CA GLY A 668 48.84 38.55 -23.21
C GLY A 668 48.93 39.51 -24.37
N GLY A 669 48.67 40.79 -24.11
CA GLY A 669 49.00 41.88 -25.03
C GLY A 669 50.49 41.84 -25.34
N GLY A 670 50.83 41.52 -26.58
CA GLY A 670 52.19 41.56 -27.10
C GLY A 670 52.21 42.35 -28.40
N LYS A 671 52.35 43.67 -28.29
CA LYS A 671 52.89 44.49 -29.38
C LYS A 671 54.30 43.98 -29.72
N LYS A 672 54.54 43.69 -30.99
CA LYS A 672 55.85 43.80 -31.66
C LYS A 672 55.55 44.34 -33.05
N GLU A 673 55.68 45.66 -33.25
CA GLU A 673 56.91 46.36 -33.65
C GLU A 673 57.54 45.80 -34.92
N GLU A 674 57.45 46.63 -35.94
CA GLU A 674 58.08 46.56 -37.25
C GLU A 674 59.61 46.40 -37.12
N ARG A 675 60.16 45.46 -37.88
CA ARG A 675 61.30 45.66 -38.78
C ARG A 675 61.51 44.46 -39.68
#